data_AF-A0A378IN03-F1
#
_entry.id   AF-A0A378IN03-F1
#
_cell.length_a   1.000
_cell.length_b   1.000
_cell.length_c   1.000
_cell.angle_alpha   90.00
_cell.angle_beta   90.00
_cell.angle_gamma   90.00
#
_symmetry.space_group_name_H-M   'P 1'
#
loop_
_entity.id
_entity.type
_entity.pdbx_description
1 polymer ?
#
loop_
_entity_poly.entity_id
_entity_poly.type
_entity_poly.pdbx_seq_one_letter_code
_entity_poly.pdbx_strand_id
1 'polypeptide(L)'
;MDPEIKKALIRLYLQNMYGEKFQESWLDDMERYEWIGQSIEYINTNLFSIDKLTSKDSEYKDFVHLIGQAVDFNNDIPPKIVVYDGDALEDEVELLKFKSLTNYTSRATESRPISQDQELDNLKKQALKTLKEIASTVLPNVDISSSKKLKDAIDWFEKKYKEEKNDIEKKKFESILSLLKNIDKISKIGVIDIPNEQGKLSQFCTMAESAGGVTEKISVTPRDEVITKLQKILDDGSKFKNTNQGGTFHKGSKFPYEDFQKYTSACELKTKGILKLPKHGKTIEVQREAIALNIARILGFETTQSTMVNHNGKAALYVPFDNIQLMKEFAQGETQRIIVPSGITKIGTIGDPYLHHSTITPVGNGLHCDTTLNDFGDKAAFSFLCNDTDFVGAYNQNKAIIRGKDLYIFDQVIMSKDKMDFDTRLSMIPTGMKRHSRHNQGRNRSLIEDSSFDAKFDGVIHLLNNQERINTMMDNIIETHDSNLKSTQQKINSLNQIASLSRKEKEQLTFLKEQQSELLKLKKDAETIKSTINNRFDTMFKNFPSMNKAPMTPALFLKHKDEIKPALELEKLVNNPVLFSDDGRPYRHPWTTRNSIRITAIEESGENMRLTFSEFNREHIINILRSAGVNLDLCKKNGNTLILPKEELKKINENSIYPERTPFVTDSKQKDYLDMNSIKLMSAGYSGNNFNSAKKLIEHYQAQILLNKEKPARQVEVMYDTLHAIKGNPGFAKHLELKLQLDIQQKLRPIILNLITVKELQAGMQDKLSQAYEAAVKLDRLNDLNHVLMRFVKNPVNTNQKALIEYLDNCIKHGASATDYNTAKVESLAMLKESHQVYDLMPTRHHNPMLRLGPPVLQQNWEEVGVLEHEDQQLEEQRKDLEASVSDTLTQSQGSVESLPTNVVKIEPNKTPPDDELTFKI
;
A
#
# COMPACT_ATOMS: atom_id res chain seq x y z
N MET A 1 -9.73 24.26 26.79
CA MET A 1 -10.16 23.85 28.15
C MET A 1 -10.89 25.03 28.81
N ASP A 2 -11.73 24.82 29.83
CA ASP A 2 -12.31 25.93 30.61
C ASP A 2 -11.18 26.74 31.30
N PRO A 3 -11.15 28.09 31.18
CA PRO A 3 -10.09 28.93 31.76
C PRO A 3 -9.92 28.79 33.28
N GLU A 4 -11.01 28.56 34.03
CA GLU A 4 -10.95 28.41 35.48
C GLU A 4 -10.35 27.06 35.88
N ILE A 5 -10.65 26.00 35.13
CA ILE A 5 -10.02 24.69 35.30
C ILE A 5 -8.51 24.80 35.02
N LYS A 6 -8.15 25.47 33.93
CA LYS A 6 -6.74 25.70 33.54
C LYS A 6 -5.99 26.48 34.62
N LYS A 7 -6.60 27.54 35.16
CA LYS A 7 -6.05 28.33 36.28
C LYS A 7 -5.86 27.50 37.55
N ALA A 8 -6.82 26.64 37.89
CA ALA A 8 -6.73 25.74 39.04
C ALA A 8 -5.60 24.70 38.89
N LEU A 9 -5.37 24.19 37.68
CA LEU A 9 -4.29 23.22 37.42
C LEU A 9 -2.91 23.88 37.42
N ILE A 10 -2.79 25.09 36.88
CA ILE A 10 -1.56 25.91 36.99
C ILE A 10 -1.26 26.20 38.46
N ARG A 11 -2.28 26.60 39.23
CA ARG A 11 -2.16 26.78 40.69
C ARG A 11 -1.62 25.51 41.35
N LEU A 12 -2.24 24.36 41.05
CA LEU A 12 -1.89 23.07 41.64
C LEU A 12 -0.42 22.72 41.36
N TYR A 13 0.05 22.91 40.12
CA TYR A 13 1.44 22.68 39.73
C TYR A 13 2.42 23.64 40.44
N LEU A 14 2.13 24.95 40.45
CA LEU A 14 3.00 25.94 41.08
C LEU A 14 3.07 25.76 42.60
N GLN A 15 1.97 25.38 43.25
CA GLN A 15 1.97 25.02 44.67
C GLN A 15 2.85 23.81 44.97
N ASN A 16 2.87 22.82 44.06
CA ASN A 16 3.76 21.67 44.20
C ASN A 16 5.24 22.06 44.16
N MET A 17 5.61 22.93 43.22
CA MET A 17 6.99 23.32 42.97
C MET A 17 7.53 24.29 44.03
N TYR A 18 6.72 25.26 44.46
CA TYR A 18 7.17 26.37 45.28
C TYR A 18 6.65 26.34 46.73
N GLY A 19 5.73 25.43 47.06
CA GLY A 19 5.22 25.23 48.42
C GLY A 19 4.76 26.53 49.07
N GLU A 20 5.33 26.84 50.24
CA GLU A 20 5.02 28.04 51.02
C GLU A 20 5.41 29.37 50.33
N LYS A 21 6.24 29.34 49.28
CA LYS A 21 6.63 30.54 48.53
C LYS A 21 5.58 30.98 47.51
N PHE A 22 4.65 30.10 47.13
CA PHE A 22 3.59 30.41 46.17
C PHE A 22 2.63 31.46 46.76
N GLN A 23 2.24 32.46 45.95
CA GLN A 23 1.23 33.45 46.31
C GLN A 23 0.10 33.46 45.28
N GLU A 24 -1.15 33.62 45.73
CA GLU A 24 -2.32 33.60 44.85
C GLU A 24 -2.27 34.69 43.77
N SER A 25 -1.66 35.85 44.10
CA SER A 25 -1.44 36.97 43.18
C SER A 25 -0.58 36.62 41.97
N TRP A 26 0.14 35.49 41.98
CA TRP A 26 0.89 35.04 40.81
C TRP A 26 -0.04 34.70 39.65
N LEU A 27 -1.26 34.26 39.94
CA LEU A 27 -2.25 33.86 38.94
C LEU A 27 -3.07 35.04 38.41
N ASP A 28 -2.74 36.28 38.79
CA ASP A 28 -3.36 37.49 38.25
C ASP A 28 -2.87 37.77 36.81
N ASP A 29 -1.69 37.27 36.46
CA ASP A 29 -1.08 37.33 35.13
C ASP A 29 -0.93 35.92 34.54
N MET A 30 -2.00 35.44 33.90
CA MET A 30 -2.06 34.08 33.33
C MET A 30 -1.21 33.92 32.06
N GLU A 31 -0.89 35.00 31.34
CA GLU A 31 -0.04 34.97 30.14
C GLU A 31 1.38 34.49 30.50
N ARG A 32 1.86 34.85 31.70
CA ARG A 32 3.15 34.39 32.23
C ARG A 32 3.29 32.86 32.31
N TYR A 33 2.17 32.14 32.37
CA TYR A 33 2.12 30.68 32.49
C TYR A 33 1.47 30.00 31.29
N GLU A 34 1.45 30.67 30.12
CA GLU A 34 0.81 30.14 28.91
C GLU A 34 1.34 28.74 28.54
N TRP A 35 2.65 28.50 28.64
CA TRP A 35 3.28 27.23 28.28
C TRP A 35 2.92 26.08 29.23
N ILE A 36 2.78 26.34 30.54
CA ILE A 36 2.19 25.37 31.47
C ILE A 36 0.75 25.07 31.04
N GLY A 37 0.02 26.12 30.66
CA GLY A 37 -1.32 26.01 30.13
C GLY A 37 -1.42 25.15 28.85
N GLN A 38 -0.49 25.29 27.92
CA GLN A 38 -0.42 24.46 26.72
C GLN A 38 -0.10 22.99 27.08
N SER A 39 0.84 22.76 27.99
CA SER A 39 1.15 21.41 28.47
C SER A 39 -0.05 20.73 29.13
N ILE A 40 -0.80 21.46 29.95
CA ILE A 40 -2.06 21.00 30.57
C ILE A 40 -3.05 20.55 29.49
N GLU A 41 -3.29 21.37 28.47
CA GLU A 41 -4.23 21.02 27.40
C GLU A 41 -3.75 19.80 26.61
N TYR A 42 -2.46 19.73 26.31
CA TYR A 42 -1.86 18.59 25.63
C TYR A 42 -2.04 17.29 26.45
N ILE A 43 -1.74 17.31 27.76
CA ILE A 43 -1.91 16.15 28.65
C ILE A 43 -3.38 15.73 28.73
N ASN A 44 -4.32 16.70 28.86
CA ASN A 44 -5.75 16.41 28.96
C ASN A 44 -6.29 15.72 27.70
N THR A 45 -5.83 16.19 26.53
CA THR A 45 -6.24 15.64 25.25
C THR A 45 -5.62 14.28 24.98
N ASN A 46 -4.36 14.08 25.41
CA ASN A 46 -3.57 12.94 24.93
C ASN A 46 -3.39 11.82 25.96
N LEU A 47 -3.44 12.05 27.28
CA LEU A 47 -3.06 11.04 28.27
C LEU A 47 -4.20 10.63 29.22
N PHE A 48 -4.65 11.56 30.08
CA PHE A 48 -5.76 11.33 31.01
C PHE A 48 -6.52 12.63 31.26
N SER A 49 -7.80 12.51 31.60
CA SER A 49 -8.63 13.67 31.93
C SER A 49 -8.14 14.30 33.23
N ILE A 50 -7.74 15.56 33.16
CA ILE A 50 -7.22 16.34 34.30
C ILE A 50 -8.21 17.37 34.83
N ASP A 51 -9.41 17.45 34.24
CA ASP A 51 -10.43 18.46 34.57
C ASP A 51 -10.86 18.44 36.05
N LYS A 52 -10.56 17.37 36.79
CA LYS A 52 -10.83 17.20 38.23
C LYS A 52 -9.61 16.73 39.03
N LEU A 53 -8.41 16.89 38.49
CA LEU A 53 -7.19 16.39 39.11
C LEU A 53 -6.92 17.10 40.45
N THR A 54 -6.63 16.31 41.47
CA THR A 54 -6.24 16.76 42.81
C THR A 54 -4.94 16.09 43.23
N SER A 55 -4.29 16.63 44.26
CA SER A 55 -3.03 16.08 44.79
C SER A 55 -3.14 14.66 45.39
N LYS A 56 -4.36 14.11 45.49
CA LYS A 56 -4.63 12.76 46.03
C LYS A 56 -4.79 11.71 44.94
N ASP A 57 -4.94 12.12 43.69
CA ASP A 57 -5.14 11.20 42.57
C ASP A 57 -3.82 10.53 42.18
N SER A 58 -3.88 9.32 41.67
CA SER A 58 -2.70 8.55 41.24
C SER A 58 -1.92 9.26 40.14
N GLU A 59 -2.64 9.94 39.25
CA GLU A 59 -2.20 10.63 38.05
C GLU A 59 -1.52 11.98 38.37
N TYR A 60 -1.63 12.46 39.61
CA TYR A 60 -1.07 13.76 40.01
C TYR A 60 0.46 13.81 39.88
N LYS A 61 1.14 12.71 40.21
CA LYS A 61 2.61 12.63 40.09
C LYS A 61 3.05 12.70 38.64
N ASP A 62 2.33 12.00 37.77
CA ASP A 62 2.60 11.99 36.33
C ASP A 62 2.33 13.37 35.73
N PHE A 63 1.24 14.02 36.13
CA PHE A 63 0.93 15.40 35.75
C PHE A 63 2.05 16.40 36.09
N VAL A 64 2.54 16.36 37.34
CA VAL A 64 3.63 17.24 37.79
C VAL A 64 4.91 16.96 37.01
N HIS A 65 5.25 15.68 36.83
CA HIS A 65 6.44 15.26 36.09
C HIS A 65 6.38 15.74 34.64
N LEU A 66 5.26 15.53 33.95
CA LEU A 66 5.06 15.92 32.55
C LEU A 66 5.21 17.42 32.33
N ILE A 67 4.57 18.24 33.18
CA ILE A 67 4.76 19.69 33.09
C ILE A 67 6.21 20.06 33.39
N GLY A 68 6.86 19.40 34.36
CA GLY A 68 8.27 19.60 34.66
C GLY A 68 9.24 19.21 33.54
N GLN A 69 8.87 18.29 32.65
CA GLN A 69 9.65 18.01 31.44
C GLN A 69 9.49 19.11 30.38
N ALA A 70 8.30 19.72 30.32
CA ALA A 70 7.95 20.68 29.29
C ALA A 70 8.51 22.08 29.56
N VAL A 71 8.70 22.48 30.83
CA VAL A 71 9.04 23.87 31.19
C VAL A 71 10.17 23.97 32.20
N ASP A 72 11.12 24.88 31.93
CA ASP A 72 12.13 25.31 32.90
C ASP A 72 11.86 26.72 33.42
N PHE A 73 12.14 26.94 34.70
CA PHE A 73 12.00 28.24 35.36
C PHE A 73 13.34 28.90 35.66
N ASN A 74 13.35 30.23 35.65
CA ASN A 74 14.44 30.99 36.27
C ASN A 74 14.26 31.10 37.79
N ASN A 75 15.24 31.72 38.46
CA ASN A 75 15.25 31.91 39.92
C ASN A 75 14.43 33.13 40.40
N ASP A 76 13.60 33.76 39.55
CA ASP A 76 12.80 34.92 39.95
C ASP A 76 11.60 34.51 40.82
N ILE A 77 11.01 35.47 41.53
CA ILE A 77 9.77 35.29 42.30
C ILE A 77 8.82 36.46 41.94
N PRO A 78 7.69 36.24 41.25
CA PRO A 78 7.22 34.96 40.70
C PRO A 78 8.15 34.41 39.62
N PRO A 79 8.28 33.09 39.53
CA PRO A 79 9.16 32.45 38.54
C PRO A 79 8.68 32.76 37.12
N LYS A 80 9.62 32.83 36.17
CA LYS A 80 9.34 32.96 34.74
C LYS A 80 9.82 31.72 34.00
N ILE A 81 9.02 31.27 33.04
CA ILE A 81 9.38 30.19 32.14
C ILE A 81 10.44 30.72 31.18
N VAL A 82 11.58 30.03 31.08
CA VAL A 82 12.71 30.42 30.22
C VAL A 82 12.93 29.49 29.04
N VAL A 83 12.45 28.25 29.14
CA VAL A 83 12.49 27.24 28.08
C VAL A 83 11.15 26.52 28.07
N TYR A 84 10.67 26.22 26.87
CA TYR A 84 9.56 25.30 26.64
C TYR A 84 9.99 24.27 25.60
N ASP A 85 9.85 23.00 25.96
CA ASP A 85 10.15 21.85 25.12
C ASP A 85 8.88 21.00 24.94
N GLY A 86 8.12 21.31 23.90
CA GLY A 86 6.89 20.58 23.57
C GLY A 86 7.17 19.16 23.07
N ASP A 87 8.32 18.92 22.46
CA ASP A 87 8.72 17.60 21.96
C ASP A 87 9.05 16.67 23.13
N ALA A 88 9.74 17.17 24.16
CA ALA A 88 10.00 16.42 25.40
C ALA A 88 8.70 16.06 26.14
N LEU A 89 7.70 16.95 26.15
CA LEU A 89 6.38 16.66 26.71
C LEU A 89 5.66 15.55 25.94
N GLU A 90 5.62 15.67 24.61
CA GLU A 90 5.02 14.67 23.74
C GLU A 90 5.67 13.30 23.93
N ASP A 91 7.00 13.27 24.01
CA ASP A 91 7.75 12.04 24.25
C ASP A 91 7.40 11.41 25.60
N GLU A 92 7.37 12.18 26.68
CA GLU A 92 7.05 11.64 28.00
C GLU A 92 5.58 11.19 28.11
N VAL A 93 4.66 11.90 27.46
CA VAL A 93 3.24 11.48 27.35
C VAL A 93 3.15 10.13 26.63
N GLU A 94 3.80 9.98 25.49
CA GLU A 94 3.82 8.73 24.74
C GLU A 94 4.47 7.59 25.56
N LEU A 95 5.58 7.87 26.25
CA LEU A 95 6.23 6.91 27.14
C LEU A 95 5.31 6.39 28.25
N LEU A 96 4.55 7.28 28.91
CA LEU A 96 3.59 6.91 29.93
C LEU A 96 2.41 6.10 29.37
N LYS A 97 1.93 6.42 28.16
CA LYS A 97 0.95 5.57 27.46
C LYS A 97 1.47 4.15 27.32
N PHE A 98 2.71 3.98 26.85
CA PHE A 98 3.29 2.64 26.67
C PHE A 98 3.38 1.86 27.98
N LYS A 99 3.74 2.49 29.10
CA LYS A 99 3.80 1.83 30.41
C LYS A 99 2.43 1.27 30.85
N SER A 100 1.33 1.95 30.52
CA SER A 100 -0.01 1.43 30.78
C SER A 100 -0.37 0.23 29.90
N LEU A 101 0.15 0.17 28.67
CA LEU A 101 -0.10 -0.92 27.72
C LEU A 101 0.56 -2.24 28.15
N THR A 102 1.61 -2.21 28.94
CA THR A 102 2.42 -3.39 29.29
C THR A 102 1.95 -4.12 30.55
N ASN A 103 1.22 -3.45 31.44
CA ASN A 103 0.74 -4.08 32.67
C ASN A 103 -0.56 -4.90 32.48
N TYR A 104 -0.48 -5.96 31.68
CA TYR A 104 -1.63 -6.80 31.35
C TYR A 104 -2.12 -7.69 32.51
N THR A 105 -1.28 -7.91 33.54
CA THR A 105 -1.62 -8.87 34.61
C THR A 105 -2.80 -8.41 35.48
N SER A 106 -3.03 -7.10 35.57
CA SER A 106 -4.19 -6.48 36.21
C SER A 106 -5.45 -6.49 35.34
N ARG A 107 -5.30 -6.66 34.02
CA ARG A 107 -6.39 -6.67 33.03
C ARG A 107 -6.88 -8.09 32.78
N ALA A 108 -7.61 -8.66 33.74
CA ALA A 108 -8.15 -10.01 33.61
C ALA A 108 -9.43 -10.06 32.76
N THR A 109 -9.54 -11.05 31.87
CA THR A 109 -10.80 -11.35 31.19
C THR A 109 -11.68 -12.22 32.08
N GLU A 110 -13.00 -12.05 32.00
CA GLU A 110 -13.96 -12.84 32.78
C GLU A 110 -15.01 -13.50 31.88
N SER A 111 -15.07 -14.83 31.87
CA SER A 111 -16.15 -15.55 31.18
C SER A 111 -17.38 -15.66 32.08
N ARG A 112 -18.54 -15.25 31.59
CA ARG A 112 -19.80 -15.30 32.35
C ARG A 112 -20.79 -16.29 31.72
N PRO A 113 -21.50 -17.10 32.53
CA PRO A 113 -22.66 -17.83 32.05
C PRO A 113 -23.69 -16.86 31.48
N ILE A 114 -24.21 -17.13 30.28
CA ILE A 114 -25.24 -16.29 29.64
C ILE A 114 -26.51 -16.16 30.51
N SER A 115 -26.76 -17.13 31.39
CA SER A 115 -27.89 -17.07 32.35
C SER A 115 -27.81 -15.92 33.34
N GLN A 116 -26.63 -15.29 33.52
CA GLN A 116 -26.47 -14.09 34.33
C GLN A 116 -26.86 -12.81 33.56
N ASP A 117 -27.00 -12.89 32.24
CA ASP A 117 -27.47 -11.82 31.35
C ASP A 117 -28.88 -12.16 30.85
N GLN A 118 -29.88 -11.88 31.68
CA GLN A 118 -31.27 -12.29 31.44
C GLN A 118 -31.86 -11.70 30.15
N GLU A 119 -31.49 -10.46 29.82
CA GLU A 119 -31.92 -9.78 28.59
C GLU A 119 -31.42 -10.55 27.36
N LEU A 120 -30.11 -10.79 27.28
CA LEU A 120 -29.49 -11.49 26.17
C LEU A 120 -29.97 -12.95 26.06
N ASP A 121 -30.09 -13.66 27.18
CA ASP A 121 -30.57 -15.05 27.20
C ASP A 121 -32.02 -15.17 26.69
N ASN A 122 -32.89 -14.22 27.08
CA ASN A 122 -34.26 -14.17 26.60
C ASN A 122 -34.33 -13.86 25.10
N LEU A 123 -33.61 -12.85 24.63
CA LEU A 123 -33.55 -12.49 23.20
C LEU A 123 -32.99 -13.65 22.37
N LYS A 124 -31.93 -14.32 22.83
CA LYS A 124 -31.34 -15.49 22.19
C LYS A 124 -32.38 -16.60 22.01
N LYS A 125 -33.14 -16.94 23.06
CA LYS A 125 -34.19 -17.99 23.00
C LYS A 125 -35.29 -17.63 22.01
N GLN A 126 -35.76 -16.39 22.04
CA GLN A 126 -36.83 -15.93 21.14
C GLN A 126 -36.35 -15.89 19.68
N ALA A 127 -35.15 -15.36 19.42
CA ALA A 127 -34.58 -15.29 18.07
C ALA A 127 -34.36 -16.68 17.48
N LEU A 128 -33.83 -17.63 18.28
CA LEU A 128 -33.68 -19.03 17.86
C LEU A 128 -35.01 -19.68 17.52
N LYS A 129 -36.06 -19.42 18.31
CA LYS A 129 -37.42 -19.90 18.02
C LYS A 129 -37.90 -19.35 16.67
N THR A 130 -37.79 -18.04 16.45
CA THR A 130 -38.15 -17.38 15.19
C THR A 130 -37.39 -17.94 13.99
N LEU A 131 -36.06 -18.08 14.07
CA LEU A 131 -35.27 -18.62 12.96
C LEU A 131 -35.57 -20.09 12.66
N LYS A 132 -35.85 -20.90 13.68
CA LYS A 132 -36.26 -22.30 13.49
C LYS A 132 -37.64 -22.41 12.81
N GLU A 133 -38.60 -21.56 13.18
CA GLU A 133 -39.91 -21.49 12.51
C GLU A 133 -39.77 -21.10 11.03
N ILE A 134 -38.91 -20.12 10.72
CA ILE A 134 -38.59 -19.72 9.35
C ILE A 134 -37.91 -20.88 8.60
N ALA A 135 -36.94 -21.56 9.24
CA ALA A 135 -36.27 -22.71 8.66
C ALA A 135 -37.24 -23.86 8.35
N SER A 136 -38.21 -24.16 9.23
CA SER A 136 -39.25 -25.15 8.95
C SER A 136 -40.19 -24.74 7.80
N THR A 137 -40.37 -23.44 7.58
CA THR A 137 -41.17 -22.92 6.45
C THR A 137 -40.40 -23.07 5.14
N VAL A 138 -39.12 -22.69 5.13
CA VAL A 138 -38.25 -22.72 3.94
C VAL A 138 -37.76 -24.13 3.60
N LEU A 139 -37.54 -24.96 4.62
CA LEU A 139 -36.99 -26.32 4.54
C LEU A 139 -37.87 -27.33 5.31
N PRO A 140 -39.12 -27.59 4.88
CA PRO A 140 -40.06 -28.42 5.64
C PRO A 140 -39.60 -29.87 5.85
N ASN A 141 -38.71 -30.37 4.99
CA ASN A 141 -38.21 -31.74 5.04
C ASN A 141 -36.81 -31.87 5.67
N VAL A 142 -36.20 -30.77 6.12
CA VAL A 142 -34.86 -30.80 6.72
C VAL A 142 -35.00 -30.77 8.23
N ASP A 143 -34.52 -31.83 8.87
CA ASP A 143 -34.48 -31.90 10.32
C ASP A 143 -33.25 -31.17 10.86
N ILE A 144 -33.46 -30.10 11.64
CA ILE A 144 -32.41 -29.32 12.32
C ILE A 144 -32.57 -29.35 13.85
N SER A 145 -33.26 -30.35 14.39
CA SER A 145 -33.62 -30.45 15.82
C SER A 145 -32.42 -30.56 16.76
N SER A 146 -31.28 -31.07 16.28
CA SER A 146 -30.04 -31.21 17.05
C SER A 146 -28.86 -30.52 16.37
N SER A 147 -27.83 -30.16 17.14
CA SER A 147 -26.61 -29.53 16.60
C SER A 147 -25.93 -30.39 15.53
N LYS A 148 -25.97 -31.72 15.66
CA LYS A 148 -25.45 -32.64 14.65
C LYS A 148 -26.22 -32.52 13.34
N LYS A 149 -27.56 -32.60 13.39
CA LYS A 149 -28.40 -32.53 12.19
C LYS A 149 -28.35 -31.15 11.51
N LEU A 150 -28.26 -30.07 12.31
CA LEU A 150 -28.03 -28.73 11.78
C LEU A 150 -26.69 -28.64 11.03
N LYS A 151 -25.63 -29.24 11.57
CA LYS A 151 -24.32 -29.29 10.90
C LYS A 151 -24.36 -30.11 9.61
N ASP A 152 -25.01 -31.28 9.63
CA ASP A 152 -25.17 -32.12 8.45
C ASP A 152 -25.94 -31.36 7.34
N ALA A 153 -26.96 -30.57 7.71
CA ALA A 153 -27.67 -29.70 6.78
C ALA A 153 -26.79 -28.57 6.22
N ILE A 154 -25.99 -27.90 7.06
CA ILE A 154 -25.04 -26.88 6.62
C ILE A 154 -24.05 -27.48 5.61
N ASP A 155 -23.42 -28.61 5.93
CA ASP A 155 -22.43 -29.27 5.06
C ASP A 155 -23.05 -29.68 3.71
N TRP A 156 -24.29 -30.17 3.72
CA TRP A 156 -25.03 -30.52 2.51
C TRP A 156 -25.28 -29.30 1.62
N PHE A 157 -25.77 -28.20 2.19
CA PHE A 157 -26.03 -26.97 1.44
C PHE A 157 -24.73 -26.29 0.95
N GLU A 158 -23.62 -26.38 1.69
CA GLU A 158 -22.33 -25.84 1.27
C GLU A 158 -21.81 -26.57 0.02
N LYS A 159 -22.00 -27.89 -0.02
CA LYS A 159 -21.68 -28.70 -1.20
C LYS A 159 -22.55 -28.29 -2.40
N LYS A 160 -23.86 -28.13 -2.20
CA LYS A 160 -24.78 -27.68 -3.27
C LYS A 160 -24.43 -26.29 -3.80
N TYR A 161 -24.12 -25.35 -2.92
CA TYR A 161 -23.69 -24.00 -3.32
C TYR A 161 -22.42 -24.00 -4.19
N LYS A 162 -21.45 -24.88 -3.89
CA LYS A 162 -20.21 -25.02 -4.67
C LYS A 162 -20.42 -25.68 -6.04
N GLU A 163 -21.35 -26.63 -6.12
CA GLU A 163 -21.65 -27.40 -7.35
C GLU A 163 -22.60 -26.66 -8.31
N GLU A 164 -23.40 -25.71 -7.82
CA GLU A 164 -24.41 -25.00 -8.59
C GLU A 164 -23.81 -23.97 -9.57
N LYS A 165 -24.27 -24.03 -10.83
CA LYS A 165 -23.84 -23.14 -11.93
C LYS A 165 -24.87 -22.07 -12.27
N ASN A 166 -26.13 -22.27 -11.89
CA ASN A 166 -27.19 -21.28 -12.11
C ASN A 166 -27.14 -20.19 -11.03
N ASP A 167 -26.93 -18.93 -11.42
CA ASP A 167 -26.79 -17.81 -10.48
C ASP A 167 -28.00 -17.60 -9.55
N ILE A 168 -29.21 -17.88 -10.03
CA ILE A 168 -30.45 -17.71 -9.25
C ILE A 168 -30.53 -18.79 -8.15
N GLU A 169 -30.29 -20.05 -8.51
CA GLU A 169 -30.27 -21.17 -7.54
C GLU A 169 -29.07 -21.09 -6.59
N LYS A 170 -27.94 -20.58 -7.06
CA LYS A 170 -26.75 -20.35 -6.24
C LYS A 170 -27.01 -19.32 -5.13
N LYS A 171 -27.63 -18.19 -5.47
CA LYS A 171 -28.06 -17.18 -4.47
C LYS A 171 -29.07 -17.77 -3.47
N LYS A 172 -29.95 -18.68 -3.92
CA LYS A 172 -30.92 -19.36 -3.05
C LYS A 172 -30.23 -20.21 -2.00
N PHE A 173 -29.28 -21.03 -2.41
CA PHE A 173 -28.47 -21.83 -1.49
C PHE A 173 -27.66 -20.95 -0.52
N GLU A 174 -27.14 -19.82 -0.99
CA GLU A 174 -26.44 -18.84 -0.14
C GLU A 174 -27.35 -18.29 0.98
N SER A 175 -28.58 -17.91 0.65
CA SER A 175 -29.55 -17.39 1.62
C SER A 175 -29.97 -18.44 2.66
N ILE A 176 -30.17 -19.69 2.21
CA ILE A 176 -30.45 -20.82 3.12
C ILE A 176 -29.25 -21.10 4.04
N LEU A 177 -28.04 -21.11 3.48
CA LEU A 177 -26.81 -21.30 4.25
C LEU A 177 -26.65 -20.22 5.31
N SER A 178 -26.91 -18.96 4.96
CA SER A 178 -26.89 -17.84 5.90
C SER A 178 -27.86 -18.08 7.07
N LEU A 179 -29.10 -18.49 6.79
CA LEU A 179 -30.09 -18.83 7.83
C LEU A 179 -29.59 -19.94 8.76
N LEU A 180 -29.14 -21.08 8.21
CA LEU A 180 -28.69 -22.23 9.00
C LEU A 180 -27.44 -21.91 9.83
N LYS A 181 -26.47 -21.20 9.25
CA LYS A 181 -25.26 -20.74 9.96
C LYS A 181 -25.61 -19.76 11.08
N ASN A 182 -26.56 -18.86 10.88
CA ASN A 182 -27.02 -17.96 11.93
C ASN A 182 -27.68 -18.71 13.10
N ILE A 183 -28.49 -19.74 12.84
CA ILE A 183 -29.06 -20.60 13.90
C ILE A 183 -27.92 -21.25 14.71
N ASP A 184 -26.91 -21.81 14.04
CA ASP A 184 -25.78 -22.46 14.71
C ASP A 184 -24.99 -21.46 15.57
N LYS A 185 -24.61 -20.30 14.99
CA LYS A 185 -23.89 -19.23 15.69
C LYS A 185 -24.65 -18.75 16.92
N ILE A 186 -25.93 -18.37 16.77
CA ILE A 186 -26.74 -17.83 17.87
C ILE A 186 -26.89 -18.85 18.99
N SER A 187 -27.06 -20.14 18.67
CA SER A 187 -27.21 -21.20 19.69
C SER A 187 -26.01 -21.31 20.62
N LYS A 188 -24.81 -20.94 20.15
CA LYS A 188 -23.53 -21.07 20.86
C LYS A 188 -23.01 -19.77 21.47
N ILE A 189 -23.76 -18.67 21.40
CA ILE A 189 -23.37 -17.40 22.05
C ILE A 189 -23.14 -17.63 23.55
N GLY A 190 -21.99 -17.17 24.04
CA GLY A 190 -21.62 -17.03 25.44
C GLY A 190 -21.16 -15.59 25.71
N VAL A 191 -20.91 -15.23 26.98
CA VAL A 191 -20.53 -13.87 27.39
C VAL A 191 -19.11 -13.85 27.93
N ILE A 192 -18.32 -12.86 27.53
CA ILE A 192 -16.98 -12.60 28.03
C ILE A 192 -16.78 -11.11 28.24
N ASP A 193 -16.22 -10.73 29.38
CA ASP A 193 -15.74 -9.39 29.63
C ASP A 193 -14.27 -9.28 29.25
N ILE A 194 -13.95 -8.25 28.47
CA ILE A 194 -12.59 -7.94 28.07
C ILE A 194 -12.30 -6.50 28.51
N PRO A 195 -11.30 -6.29 29.39
CA PRO A 195 -10.86 -4.95 29.76
C PRO A 195 -10.18 -4.27 28.57
N ASN A 196 -10.43 -2.96 28.42
CA ASN A 196 -9.68 -2.11 27.49
C ASN A 196 -8.31 -1.73 28.07
N GLU A 197 -7.55 -0.89 27.36
CA GLU A 197 -6.20 -0.48 27.75
C GLU A 197 -6.16 0.20 29.13
N GLN A 198 -7.20 0.97 29.47
CA GLN A 198 -7.38 1.64 30.76
C GLN A 198 -7.91 0.70 31.87
N GLY A 199 -8.14 -0.58 31.56
CA GLY A 199 -8.68 -1.58 32.50
C GLY A 199 -10.21 -1.55 32.66
N LYS A 200 -10.93 -0.69 31.93
CA LYS A 200 -12.39 -0.65 31.94
C LYS A 200 -12.96 -1.87 31.22
N LEU A 201 -13.80 -2.64 31.90
CA LEU A 201 -14.44 -3.83 31.36
C LEU A 201 -15.46 -3.45 30.27
N SER A 202 -15.38 -4.15 29.13
CA SER A 202 -16.35 -4.11 28.05
C SER A 202 -16.93 -5.51 27.82
N GLN A 203 -18.24 -5.57 27.58
CA GLN A 203 -18.98 -6.83 27.42
C GLN A 203 -19.06 -7.28 25.97
N PHE A 204 -18.70 -8.54 25.74
CA PHE A 204 -18.72 -9.17 24.44
C PHE A 204 -19.45 -10.51 24.46
N CYS A 205 -19.98 -10.87 23.29
CA CYS A 205 -20.50 -12.19 23.00
C CYS A 205 -19.45 -13.02 22.27
N THR A 206 -19.18 -14.25 22.72
CA THR A 206 -18.30 -15.20 22.03
C THR A 206 -19.01 -15.83 20.83
N MET A 207 -18.34 -15.88 19.70
CA MET A 207 -18.86 -16.40 18.44
C MET A 207 -18.25 -17.77 18.10
N ALA A 208 -19.09 -18.73 17.70
CA ALA A 208 -18.67 -20.06 17.29
C ALA A 208 -18.16 -20.09 15.83
N GLU A 209 -17.17 -19.25 15.53
CA GLU A 209 -16.49 -19.20 14.24
C GLU A 209 -15.05 -19.67 14.39
N SER A 210 -14.61 -20.58 13.53
CA SER A 210 -13.20 -20.95 13.45
C SER A 210 -12.41 -19.83 12.76
N ALA A 211 -11.64 -19.06 13.51
CA ALA A 211 -10.64 -18.17 12.95
C ALA A 211 -9.33 -18.96 12.74
N GLY A 212 -8.83 -19.03 11.50
CA GLY A 212 -7.55 -19.69 11.20
C GLY A 212 -6.34 -18.94 11.79
N GLY A 213 -5.18 -19.60 11.90
CA GLY A 213 -3.92 -18.97 12.36
C GLY A 213 -3.04 -19.86 13.26
N VAL A 214 -1.91 -19.29 13.67
CA VAL A 214 -0.92 -19.94 14.55
C VAL A 214 -1.32 -19.86 16.04
N THR A 215 -2.18 -18.92 16.42
CA THR A 215 -2.77 -18.78 17.76
C THR A 215 -4.13 -19.48 17.88
N GLU A 216 -4.54 -19.83 19.10
CA GLU A 216 -5.93 -20.15 19.40
C GLU A 216 -6.70 -18.82 19.46
N LYS A 217 -7.94 -18.78 18.99
CA LYS A 217 -8.68 -17.53 18.80
C LYS A 217 -10.09 -17.66 19.35
N ILE A 218 -10.49 -16.74 20.21
CA ILE A 218 -11.89 -16.55 20.60
C ILE A 218 -12.43 -15.38 19.80
N SER A 219 -13.30 -15.68 18.84
CA SER A 219 -14.03 -14.69 18.05
C SER A 219 -15.07 -14.01 18.93
N VAL A 220 -15.14 -12.67 18.89
CA VAL A 220 -16.06 -11.88 19.72
C VAL A 220 -16.79 -10.79 18.94
N THR A 221 -17.97 -10.41 19.43
CA THR A 221 -18.78 -9.30 18.92
C THR A 221 -19.33 -8.50 20.11
N PRO A 222 -19.34 -7.15 20.07
CA PRO A 222 -19.91 -6.33 21.14
C PRO A 222 -21.32 -6.76 21.52
N ARG A 223 -21.62 -6.82 22.81
CA ARG A 223 -22.93 -7.27 23.33
C ARG A 223 -24.10 -6.50 22.70
N ASP A 224 -23.99 -5.17 22.66
CA ASP A 224 -25.06 -4.29 22.17
C ASP A 224 -25.36 -4.50 20.67
N GLU A 225 -24.34 -4.83 19.88
CA GLU A 225 -24.52 -5.19 18.47
C GLU A 225 -25.26 -6.52 18.33
N VAL A 226 -24.93 -7.51 19.16
CA VAL A 226 -25.66 -8.80 19.20
C VAL A 226 -27.11 -8.58 19.59
N ILE A 227 -27.40 -7.77 20.62
CA ILE A 227 -28.77 -7.44 21.03
C ILE A 227 -29.54 -6.81 19.87
N THR A 228 -28.96 -5.79 19.23
CA THR A 228 -29.56 -5.11 18.07
C THR A 228 -29.90 -6.10 16.95
N LYS A 229 -28.99 -7.05 16.67
CA LYS A 229 -29.19 -8.08 15.65
C LYS A 229 -30.26 -9.11 16.03
N LEU A 230 -30.29 -9.56 17.28
CA LEU A 230 -31.31 -10.46 17.79
C LEU A 230 -32.70 -9.80 17.78
N GLN A 231 -32.79 -8.52 18.15
CA GLN A 231 -34.05 -7.77 18.08
C GLN A 231 -34.54 -7.65 16.64
N LYS A 232 -33.66 -7.34 15.69
CA LYS A 232 -34.00 -7.27 14.26
C LYS A 232 -34.55 -8.59 13.71
N ILE A 233 -34.02 -9.72 14.15
CA ILE A 233 -34.55 -11.05 13.81
C ILE A 233 -36.01 -11.20 14.27
N LEU A 234 -36.35 -10.68 15.45
CA LEU A 234 -37.72 -10.74 15.98
C LEU A 234 -38.67 -9.82 15.22
N ASP A 235 -38.25 -8.58 14.98
CA ASP A 235 -39.08 -7.54 14.36
C ASP A 235 -39.40 -7.88 12.90
N ASP A 236 -38.38 -8.27 12.12
CA ASP A 236 -38.53 -8.52 10.68
C ASP A 236 -38.91 -9.98 10.36
N GLY A 237 -38.58 -10.93 11.24
CA GLY A 237 -38.72 -12.36 10.97
C GLY A 237 -40.18 -12.85 10.84
N SER A 238 -41.13 -12.12 11.44
CA SER A 238 -42.56 -12.42 11.38
C SER A 238 -43.11 -12.55 9.95
N LYS A 239 -42.56 -11.78 8.99
CA LYS A 239 -42.96 -11.76 7.57
C LYS A 239 -42.69 -13.08 6.84
N PHE A 240 -41.82 -13.93 7.40
CA PHE A 240 -41.40 -15.19 6.80
C PHE A 240 -41.91 -16.41 7.58
N LYS A 241 -42.76 -16.21 8.60
CA LYS A 241 -43.41 -17.28 9.37
C LYS A 241 -44.75 -17.66 8.72
N ASN A 242 -45.06 -18.95 8.66
CA ASN A 242 -46.39 -19.50 8.31
C ASN A 242 -47.06 -18.79 7.11
N THR A 243 -46.39 -18.76 5.96
CA THR A 243 -47.04 -18.28 4.73
C THR A 243 -48.05 -19.33 4.26
N ASN A 244 -49.33 -19.14 4.62
CA ASN A 244 -50.48 -19.95 4.16
C ASN A 244 -50.68 -19.92 2.63
N GLN A 245 -49.91 -19.10 1.89
CA GLN A 245 -49.73 -19.25 0.45
C GLN A 245 -48.54 -20.17 0.23
N GLY A 246 -48.82 -21.44 -0.08
CA GLY A 246 -47.83 -22.48 -0.26
C GLY A 246 -46.62 -22.03 -1.09
N GLY A 247 -45.43 -22.25 -0.53
CA GLY A 247 -44.18 -21.93 -1.19
C GLY A 247 -43.04 -22.63 -0.49
N THR A 248 -42.91 -23.94 -0.71
CA THR A 248 -41.60 -24.58 -0.62
C THR A 248 -40.60 -23.77 -1.48
N PHE A 249 -39.32 -23.79 -1.08
CA PHE A 249 -38.20 -23.16 -1.80
C PHE A 249 -37.95 -23.87 -3.15
N HIS A 250 -38.92 -23.79 -4.06
CA HIS A 250 -38.95 -24.45 -5.35
C HIS A 250 -39.24 -23.44 -6.47
N LYS A 251 -38.84 -23.80 -7.69
CA LYS A 251 -38.98 -22.98 -8.89
C LYS A 251 -40.46 -22.64 -9.14
N GLY A 252 -40.81 -21.35 -9.16
CA GLY A 252 -42.16 -20.85 -9.43
C GLY A 252 -43.00 -20.43 -8.21
N SER A 253 -42.44 -20.45 -7.00
CA SER A 253 -43.18 -20.03 -5.79
C SER A 253 -43.31 -18.49 -5.67
N LYS A 254 -44.39 -18.02 -5.01
CA LYS A 254 -44.60 -16.60 -4.65
C LYS A 254 -43.81 -16.16 -3.41
N PHE A 255 -42.82 -16.92 -2.99
CA PHE A 255 -42.02 -16.60 -1.81
C PHE A 255 -41.21 -15.31 -2.06
N PRO A 256 -41.20 -14.33 -1.14
CA PRO A 256 -40.55 -13.04 -1.34
C PRO A 256 -39.02 -13.19 -1.23
N TYR A 257 -38.42 -13.75 -2.27
CA TYR A 257 -37.03 -14.21 -2.26
C TYR A 257 -36.03 -13.07 -2.06
N GLU A 258 -36.24 -11.93 -2.74
CA GLU A 258 -35.37 -10.76 -2.59
C GLU A 258 -35.43 -10.20 -1.17
N ASP A 259 -36.62 -10.18 -0.55
CA ASP A 259 -36.79 -9.71 0.82
C ASP A 259 -36.19 -10.71 1.83
N PHE A 260 -36.29 -12.01 1.57
CA PHE A 260 -35.65 -13.04 2.38
C PHE A 260 -34.13 -12.99 2.30
N GLN A 261 -33.58 -12.74 1.11
CA GLN A 261 -32.14 -12.52 0.92
C GLN A 261 -31.66 -11.27 1.68
N LYS A 262 -32.41 -10.15 1.58
CA LYS A 262 -32.12 -8.93 2.35
C LYS A 262 -32.22 -9.18 3.86
N TYR A 263 -33.25 -9.90 4.32
CA TYR A 263 -33.46 -10.24 5.72
C TYR A 263 -32.34 -11.11 6.29
N THR A 264 -32.03 -12.24 5.65
CA THR A 264 -30.97 -13.16 6.11
C THR A 264 -29.60 -12.50 6.13
N SER A 265 -29.30 -11.63 5.15
CA SER A 265 -28.07 -10.82 5.13
C SER A 265 -28.04 -9.77 6.25
N ALA A 266 -29.16 -9.09 6.50
CA ALA A 266 -29.25 -8.06 7.54
C ALA A 266 -29.16 -8.63 8.97
N CYS A 267 -29.57 -9.88 9.16
CA CYS A 267 -29.55 -10.60 10.43
C CYS A 267 -28.25 -11.36 10.70
N GLU A 268 -27.30 -11.36 9.77
CA GLU A 268 -26.04 -12.08 9.94
C GLU A 268 -25.22 -11.50 11.10
N LEU A 269 -24.84 -12.38 12.03
CA LEU A 269 -23.86 -12.08 13.07
C LEU A 269 -22.47 -12.30 12.52
N LYS A 270 -21.63 -11.26 12.61
CA LYS A 270 -20.25 -11.25 12.18
C LYS A 270 -19.34 -11.04 13.39
N THR A 271 -18.20 -11.72 13.40
CA THR A 271 -17.12 -11.43 14.34
C THR A 271 -16.61 -10.00 14.14
N LYS A 272 -16.40 -9.28 15.24
CA LYS A 272 -15.95 -7.87 15.28
C LYS A 272 -14.66 -7.68 16.07
N GLY A 273 -14.08 -8.76 16.56
CA GLY A 273 -12.78 -8.77 17.21
C GLY A 273 -12.35 -10.19 17.53
N ILE A 274 -11.09 -10.36 17.85
CA ILE A 274 -10.51 -11.64 18.25
C ILE A 274 -9.71 -11.45 19.52
N LEU A 275 -9.92 -12.34 20.48
CA LEU A 275 -8.97 -12.57 21.57
C LEU A 275 -8.00 -13.68 21.14
N LYS A 276 -6.77 -13.30 20.83
CA LYS A 276 -5.68 -14.21 20.47
C LYS A 276 -5.08 -14.82 21.74
N LEU A 277 -5.14 -16.14 21.81
CA LEU A 277 -4.64 -16.95 22.91
C LEU A 277 -3.35 -17.70 22.51
N PRO A 278 -2.47 -17.97 23.47
CA PRO A 278 -1.23 -18.67 23.21
C PRO A 278 -1.47 -20.15 22.89
N LYS A 279 -1.15 -20.57 21.66
CA LYS A 279 -1.30 -21.97 21.22
C LYS A 279 -0.11 -22.80 21.69
N HIS A 280 -0.38 -24.00 22.24
CA HIS A 280 0.64 -24.96 22.69
C HIS A 280 1.74 -24.37 23.62
N GLY A 281 1.42 -23.35 24.42
CA GLY A 281 2.39 -22.71 25.34
C GLY A 281 3.34 -21.68 24.72
N LYS A 282 3.09 -21.20 23.49
CA LYS A 282 3.82 -20.12 22.82
C LYS A 282 3.29 -18.73 23.21
N THR A 283 3.43 -18.39 24.47
CA THR A 283 2.97 -17.12 25.03
C THR A 283 3.73 -15.89 24.58
N ILE A 284 4.96 -16.07 24.10
CA ILE A 284 5.79 -15.01 23.54
C ILE A 284 5.22 -14.41 22.24
N GLU A 285 4.37 -15.13 21.51
CA GLU A 285 3.87 -14.68 20.20
C GLU A 285 2.97 -13.44 20.33
N VAL A 286 2.04 -13.44 21.30
CA VAL A 286 1.15 -12.30 21.56
C VAL A 286 1.92 -11.06 22.06
N GLN A 287 2.99 -11.25 22.84
CA GLN A 287 3.86 -10.15 23.27
C GLN A 287 4.62 -9.55 22.09
N ARG A 288 5.23 -10.39 21.24
CA ARG A 288 5.98 -9.91 20.07
C ARG A 288 5.09 -9.19 19.06
N GLU A 289 3.83 -9.59 18.95
CA GLU A 289 2.83 -8.87 18.17
C GLU A 289 2.52 -7.51 18.79
N ALA A 290 2.20 -7.47 20.08
CA ALA A 290 1.95 -6.21 20.79
C ALA A 290 3.14 -5.24 20.70
N ILE A 291 4.38 -5.73 20.80
CA ILE A 291 5.60 -4.93 20.60
C ILE A 291 5.63 -4.35 19.19
N ALA A 292 5.40 -5.16 18.14
CA ALA A 292 5.43 -4.68 16.77
C ALA A 292 4.35 -3.60 16.51
N LEU A 293 3.13 -3.80 17.02
CA LEU A 293 2.05 -2.83 16.89
C LEU A 293 2.36 -1.53 17.66
N ASN A 294 2.97 -1.62 18.85
CA ASN A 294 3.41 -0.43 19.59
C ASN A 294 4.51 0.34 18.84
N ILE A 295 5.49 -0.36 18.25
CA ILE A 295 6.49 0.30 17.39
C ILE A 295 5.81 0.96 16.19
N ALA A 296 4.83 0.31 15.56
CA ALA A 296 4.08 0.92 14.47
C ALA A 296 3.38 2.22 14.91
N ARG A 297 2.84 2.27 16.14
CA ARG A 297 2.27 3.50 16.74
C ARG A 297 3.32 4.58 16.97
N ILE A 298 4.50 4.23 17.52
CA ILE A 298 5.63 5.18 17.67
C ILE A 298 6.00 5.81 16.33
N LEU A 299 5.97 5.01 15.25
CA LEU A 299 6.26 5.47 13.90
C LEU A 299 5.10 6.22 13.22
N GLY A 300 3.95 6.36 13.88
CA GLY A 300 2.78 7.08 13.35
C GLY A 300 1.98 6.32 12.30
N PHE A 301 2.11 4.99 12.23
CA PHE A 301 1.40 4.19 11.23
C PHE A 301 -0.04 3.86 11.65
N GLU A 302 -0.91 3.78 10.63
CA GLU A 302 -2.25 3.23 10.76
C GLU A 302 -2.19 1.74 11.15
N THR A 303 -2.64 1.44 12.36
CA THR A 303 -2.55 0.09 12.93
C THR A 303 -3.77 -0.28 13.75
N THR A 304 -3.99 -1.58 13.92
CA THR A 304 -5.07 -2.07 14.76
C THR A 304 -4.91 -1.64 16.21
N GLN A 305 -6.01 -1.29 16.84
CA GLN A 305 -6.06 -1.17 18.28
C GLN A 305 -5.84 -2.55 18.90
N SER A 306 -5.09 -2.64 19.99
CA SER A 306 -4.73 -3.94 20.54
C SER A 306 -4.47 -3.87 22.04
N THR A 307 -5.18 -4.67 22.82
CA THR A 307 -5.03 -4.69 24.28
C THR A 307 -4.47 -6.03 24.74
N MET A 308 -3.30 -6.00 25.39
CA MET A 308 -2.79 -7.17 26.10
C MET A 308 -3.58 -7.39 27.39
N VAL A 309 -4.11 -8.59 27.58
CA VAL A 309 -4.96 -8.98 28.73
C VAL A 309 -4.47 -10.29 29.35
N ASN A 310 -4.88 -10.54 30.58
CA ASN A 310 -4.66 -11.81 31.28
C ASN A 310 -5.89 -12.71 31.11
N HIS A 311 -5.75 -13.78 30.34
CA HIS A 311 -6.78 -14.80 30.16
C HIS A 311 -6.35 -16.08 30.87
N ASN A 312 -7.01 -16.41 31.98
CA ASN A 312 -6.73 -17.61 32.78
C ASN A 312 -5.25 -17.77 33.17
N GLY A 313 -4.61 -16.67 33.61
CA GLY A 313 -3.21 -16.66 34.07
C GLY A 313 -2.18 -16.52 32.95
N LYS A 314 -2.61 -16.40 31.69
CA LYS A 314 -1.74 -16.30 30.52
C LYS A 314 -1.94 -14.97 29.80
N ALA A 315 -0.87 -14.45 29.20
CA ALA A 315 -0.95 -13.32 28.30
C ALA A 315 -1.79 -13.68 27.07
N ALA A 316 -2.70 -12.78 26.69
CA ALA A 316 -3.52 -12.85 25.50
C ALA A 316 -3.61 -11.44 24.87
N LEU A 317 -3.91 -11.36 23.58
CA LEU A 317 -4.05 -10.10 22.86
C LEU A 317 -5.45 -9.96 22.31
N TYR A 318 -6.19 -8.96 22.78
CA TYR A 318 -7.48 -8.60 22.19
C TYR A 318 -7.27 -7.60 21.04
N VAL A 319 -7.85 -7.91 19.89
CA VAL A 319 -7.78 -7.12 18.66
C VAL A 319 -9.21 -6.89 18.12
N PRO A 320 -9.82 -5.70 18.28
CA PRO A 320 -11.04 -5.34 17.56
C PRO A 320 -10.80 -5.23 16.05
N PHE A 321 -11.82 -5.50 15.26
CA PHE A 321 -11.75 -5.37 13.80
C PHE A 321 -12.12 -3.96 13.37
N ASP A 322 -11.22 -3.35 12.60
CA ASP A 322 -11.48 -2.09 11.91
C ASP A 322 -12.18 -2.31 10.56
N ASN A 323 -12.79 -1.25 10.03
CA ASN A 323 -13.37 -1.26 8.69
C ASN A 323 -12.27 -1.11 7.64
N ILE A 324 -11.74 -2.26 7.21
CA ILE A 324 -10.57 -2.35 6.34
C ILE A 324 -10.89 -3.18 5.09
N GLN A 325 -10.20 -2.87 4.00
CA GLN A 325 -10.26 -3.61 2.75
C GLN A 325 -9.01 -4.48 2.63
N LEU A 326 -9.19 -5.80 2.66
CA LEU A 326 -8.07 -6.74 2.67
C LEU A 326 -7.27 -6.69 1.36
N MET A 327 -5.99 -7.02 1.42
CA MET A 327 -5.09 -6.98 0.27
C MET A 327 -5.63 -7.66 -1.00
N LYS A 328 -6.28 -8.83 -0.88
CA LYS A 328 -6.87 -9.53 -2.03
C LYS A 328 -7.95 -8.73 -2.78
N GLU A 329 -8.51 -7.69 -2.17
CA GLU A 329 -9.60 -6.87 -2.71
C GLU A 329 -9.09 -5.68 -3.52
N PHE A 330 -7.82 -5.29 -3.34
CA PHE A 330 -7.22 -4.14 -4.03
C PHE A 330 -5.87 -4.44 -4.71
N ALA A 331 -5.26 -5.60 -4.45
CA ALA A 331 -4.02 -6.02 -5.07
C ALA A 331 -4.19 -7.29 -5.90
N GLN A 332 -3.47 -7.37 -7.01
CA GLN A 332 -3.49 -8.49 -7.93
C GLN A 332 -2.48 -9.56 -7.49
N GLY A 333 -2.96 -10.79 -7.37
CA GLY A 333 -2.14 -11.95 -6.99
C GLY A 333 -1.57 -12.67 -8.20
N GLU A 334 -0.28 -13.00 -8.16
CA GLU A 334 0.35 -13.90 -9.12
C GLU A 334 0.38 -15.33 -8.55
N THR A 335 0.02 -16.33 -9.36
CA THR A 335 0.09 -17.72 -8.91
C THR A 335 1.54 -18.19 -8.87
N GLN A 336 2.06 -18.38 -7.67
CA GLN A 336 3.37 -18.95 -7.40
C GLN A 336 3.21 -20.36 -6.84
N ARG A 337 4.30 -21.11 -6.68
CA ARG A 337 4.25 -22.49 -6.15
C ARG A 337 5.16 -22.65 -4.96
N ILE A 338 4.75 -23.41 -3.96
CA ILE A 338 5.59 -23.69 -2.81
C ILE A 338 6.79 -24.53 -3.27
N ILE A 339 8.00 -23.98 -3.16
CA ILE A 339 9.24 -24.72 -3.40
C ILE A 339 9.99 -24.78 -2.07
N VAL A 340 9.91 -25.92 -1.38
CA VAL A 340 10.73 -26.20 -0.19
C VAL A 340 11.75 -27.29 -0.55
N PRO A 341 13.00 -27.22 -0.09
CA PRO A 341 13.89 -28.38 -0.16
C PRO A 341 13.30 -29.54 0.67
N SER A 342 13.62 -30.77 0.27
CA SER A 342 13.32 -31.98 1.01
C SER A 342 13.68 -31.83 2.49
N GLY A 343 12.68 -31.93 3.38
CA GLY A 343 12.89 -32.00 4.83
C GLY A 343 11.95 -31.20 5.73
N ILE A 344 11.05 -30.35 5.22
CA ILE A 344 10.10 -29.57 6.04
C ILE A 344 8.67 -29.90 5.63
N THR A 345 7.90 -30.51 6.53
CA THR A 345 6.59 -31.15 6.24
C THR A 345 5.36 -30.35 6.67
N LYS A 346 5.42 -29.03 6.88
CA LYS A 346 4.26 -28.29 7.47
C LYS A 346 3.87 -26.92 6.89
N ILE A 347 4.28 -26.57 5.68
CA ILE A 347 3.68 -25.42 4.95
C ILE A 347 3.42 -25.88 3.51
N GLY A 348 2.23 -26.44 3.28
CA GLY A 348 1.83 -27.01 2.00
C GLY A 348 2.73 -28.15 1.49
N THR A 349 2.29 -28.79 0.43
CA THR A 349 3.08 -29.77 -0.31
C THR A 349 3.97 -29.01 -1.30
N ILE A 350 5.20 -29.49 -1.53
CA ILE A 350 6.04 -28.95 -2.61
C ILE A 350 5.23 -28.99 -3.92
N GLY A 351 5.12 -27.85 -4.60
CA GLY A 351 4.35 -27.70 -5.83
C GLY A 351 2.96 -27.06 -5.65
N ASP A 352 2.45 -26.92 -4.42
CA ASP A 352 1.15 -26.32 -4.17
C ASP A 352 1.12 -24.84 -4.61
N PRO A 353 0.10 -24.42 -5.39
CA PRO A 353 -0.01 -23.04 -5.81
C PRO A 353 -0.46 -22.12 -4.67
N TYR A 354 0.04 -20.89 -4.64
CA TYR A 354 -0.43 -19.79 -3.78
C TYR A 354 -0.49 -18.49 -4.59
N LEU A 355 -1.28 -17.51 -4.13
CA LEU A 355 -1.37 -16.20 -4.76
C LEU A 355 -0.48 -15.18 -4.03
N HIS A 356 0.52 -14.64 -4.72
CA HIS A 356 1.41 -13.60 -4.23
C HIS A 356 0.91 -12.22 -4.69
N HIS A 357 0.34 -11.45 -3.77
CA HIS A 357 -0.14 -10.10 -4.07
C HIS A 357 1.01 -9.08 -3.95
N SER A 358 1.43 -8.53 -5.09
CA SER A 358 2.63 -7.68 -5.19
C SER A 358 2.45 -6.41 -6.03
N THR A 359 1.28 -6.24 -6.63
CA THR A 359 0.92 -5.11 -7.51
C THR A 359 -0.49 -4.67 -7.17
N ILE A 360 -0.72 -3.36 -7.09
CA ILE A 360 -2.08 -2.81 -6.97
C ILE A 360 -2.88 -3.16 -8.22
N THR A 361 -4.13 -3.57 -8.05
CA THR A 361 -5.04 -3.77 -9.19
C THR A 361 -5.38 -2.39 -9.75
N PRO A 362 -5.12 -2.12 -11.04
CA PRO A 362 -5.43 -0.82 -11.64
C PRO A 362 -6.91 -0.46 -11.51
N VAL A 363 -7.20 0.84 -11.40
CA VAL A 363 -8.59 1.33 -11.36
C VAL A 363 -9.23 1.33 -12.76
N GLY A 364 -8.41 1.37 -13.82
CA GLY A 364 -8.84 1.43 -15.22
C GLY A 364 -8.07 0.46 -16.11
N ASN A 365 -7.47 0.98 -17.18
CA ASN A 365 -6.90 0.19 -18.28
C ASN A 365 -5.51 -0.39 -18.02
N GLY A 366 -4.92 -0.14 -16.86
CA GLY A 366 -3.58 -0.54 -16.46
C GLY A 366 -2.49 0.17 -17.25
N LEU A 367 -2.73 1.39 -17.72
CA LEU A 367 -1.74 2.18 -18.46
C LEU A 367 -0.99 3.16 -17.54
N HIS A 368 -1.69 3.68 -16.53
CA HIS A 368 -1.11 4.43 -15.43
C HIS A 368 -1.18 3.62 -14.13
N CYS A 369 -0.28 3.91 -13.20
CA CYS A 369 -0.42 3.35 -11.87
C CYS A 369 -1.56 4.03 -11.10
N ASP A 370 -2.00 3.38 -10.02
CA ASP A 370 -2.88 4.05 -9.08
C ASP A 370 -2.19 5.28 -8.46
N THR A 371 -2.97 6.37 -8.34
CA THR A 371 -2.55 7.65 -7.75
C THR A 371 -3.39 8.04 -6.54
N THR A 372 -4.33 7.18 -6.14
CA THR A 372 -5.32 7.49 -5.09
C THR A 372 -4.97 6.89 -3.73
N LEU A 373 -4.17 5.83 -3.72
CA LEU A 373 -3.54 5.28 -2.52
C LEU A 373 -2.35 6.14 -2.10
N ASN A 374 -2.08 6.22 -0.81
CA ASN A 374 -0.86 6.85 -0.28
C ASN A 374 0.34 5.93 -0.48
N ASP A 375 1.55 6.50 -0.57
CA ASP A 375 2.78 5.71 -0.72
C ASP A 375 3.00 4.86 0.55
N PHE A 376 3.48 3.62 0.39
CA PHE A 376 3.68 2.66 1.48
C PHE A 376 5.15 2.49 1.86
N GLY A 377 6.05 3.24 1.22
CA GLY A 377 7.50 3.11 1.38
C GLY A 377 7.98 3.40 2.80
N ASP A 378 7.30 4.30 3.50
CA ASP A 378 7.56 4.67 4.90
C ASP A 378 7.62 3.46 5.84
N LYS A 379 6.91 2.38 5.50
CA LYS A 379 6.86 1.13 6.29
C LYS A 379 7.99 0.16 5.98
N ALA A 380 8.82 0.40 4.96
CA ALA A 380 9.88 -0.54 4.55
C ALA A 380 10.87 -0.82 5.70
N ALA A 381 11.36 0.22 6.36
CA ALA A 381 12.30 0.12 7.47
C ALA A 381 11.72 -0.67 8.66
N PHE A 382 10.47 -0.39 9.02
CA PHE A 382 9.72 -1.15 10.03
C PHE A 382 9.59 -2.63 9.68
N SER A 383 9.34 -2.93 8.41
CA SER A 383 9.22 -4.30 7.90
C SER A 383 10.48 -5.13 8.21
N PHE A 384 11.64 -4.55 7.95
CA PHE A 384 12.92 -5.16 8.24
C PHE A 384 13.18 -5.27 9.74
N LEU A 385 12.81 -4.25 10.52
CA LEU A 385 12.95 -4.28 11.97
C LEU A 385 12.15 -5.43 12.57
N CYS A 386 10.97 -5.73 12.04
CA CYS A 386 10.20 -6.90 12.45
C CYS A 386 10.81 -8.21 11.91
N ASN A 387 11.29 -8.19 10.66
CA ASN A 387 11.83 -9.34 9.94
C ASN A 387 10.83 -10.51 9.81
N ASP A 388 9.54 -10.17 9.79
CA ASP A 388 8.46 -11.13 9.64
C ASP A 388 8.31 -11.55 8.18
N THR A 389 8.41 -12.85 7.92
CA THR A 389 8.24 -13.37 6.56
C THR A 389 6.79 -13.36 6.10
N ASP A 390 5.82 -13.28 7.00
CA ASP A 390 4.40 -13.23 6.62
C ASP A 390 4.00 -11.82 6.15
N PHE A 391 4.81 -10.81 6.48
CA PHE A 391 4.68 -9.44 6.01
C PHE A 391 5.18 -9.24 4.57
N VAL A 392 6.02 -10.15 4.06
CA VAL A 392 6.71 -10.05 2.75
C VAL A 392 6.43 -11.25 1.82
N GLY A 393 6.05 -12.39 2.40
CA GLY A 393 6.03 -13.70 1.75
C GLY A 393 4.69 -14.12 1.16
N ALA A 394 4.59 -15.44 0.94
CA ALA A 394 3.62 -16.11 0.05
C ALA A 394 2.13 -15.81 0.29
N TYR A 395 1.76 -15.32 1.47
CA TYR A 395 0.37 -15.04 1.78
C TYR A 395 0.10 -13.53 1.94
N ASN A 396 1.06 -12.73 2.44
CA ASN A 396 0.93 -11.28 2.65
C ASN A 396 -0.43 -10.84 3.28
N GLN A 397 -1.11 -11.73 4.01
CA GLN A 397 -2.52 -11.57 4.43
C GLN A 397 -2.71 -10.57 5.57
N ASN A 398 -1.62 -10.06 6.13
CA ASN A 398 -1.60 -9.27 7.37
C ASN A 398 -1.71 -7.76 7.11
N LYS A 399 -2.19 -7.39 5.91
CA LYS A 399 -2.26 -6.04 5.40
C LYS A 399 -3.61 -5.76 4.76
N ALA A 400 -4.05 -4.54 4.93
CA ALA A 400 -5.26 -4.01 4.34
C ALA A 400 -5.03 -2.55 3.98
N ILE A 401 -5.99 -1.95 3.30
CA ILE A 401 -6.10 -0.49 3.26
C ILE A 401 -7.25 -0.03 4.14
N ILE A 402 -7.06 1.09 4.81
CA ILE A 402 -8.11 1.78 5.57
C ILE A 402 -8.51 3.06 4.81
N ARG A 403 -9.81 3.39 4.85
CA ARG A 403 -10.40 4.55 4.14
C ARG A 403 -10.10 4.59 2.62
N GLY A 404 -9.71 3.46 2.03
CA GLY A 404 -9.33 3.36 0.62
C GLY A 404 -8.03 4.09 0.25
N LYS A 405 -7.13 4.36 1.22
CA LYS A 405 -5.91 5.17 1.00
C LYS A 405 -4.65 4.62 1.64
N ASP A 406 -4.71 4.31 2.93
CA ASP A 406 -3.53 4.08 3.76
C ASP A 406 -3.30 2.59 4.00
N LEU A 407 -2.04 2.13 3.94
CA LEU A 407 -1.70 0.77 4.34
C LEU A 407 -1.86 0.61 5.84
N TYR A 408 -2.69 -0.35 6.22
CA TYR A 408 -3.08 -0.62 7.59
C TYR A 408 -2.46 -1.95 8.08
N ILE A 409 -1.80 -1.90 9.25
CA ILE A 409 -1.03 -3.00 9.83
C ILE A 409 -1.80 -3.61 11.01
N PHE A 410 -2.16 -4.89 10.95
CA PHE A 410 -3.01 -5.52 11.98
C PHE A 410 -2.59 -6.90 12.47
N ASP A 411 -1.55 -7.49 11.91
CA ASP A 411 -1.03 -8.79 12.34
C ASP A 411 0.47 -8.86 12.04
N GLN A 412 1.30 -8.24 12.88
CA GLN A 412 2.75 -8.13 12.65
C GLN A 412 3.54 -8.56 13.87
N VAL A 413 4.65 -9.30 13.68
CA VAL A 413 5.46 -9.82 14.78
C VAL A 413 6.93 -9.47 14.64
N ILE A 414 7.62 -9.17 15.75
CA ILE A 414 9.08 -9.08 15.75
C ILE A 414 9.69 -10.48 15.90
N MET A 415 10.40 -10.91 14.86
CA MET A 415 11.10 -12.18 14.85
C MET A 415 12.37 -12.10 15.67
N SER A 416 12.66 -13.13 16.48
CA SER A 416 13.90 -13.20 17.27
C SER A 416 15.14 -13.65 16.47
N LYS A 417 14.99 -13.91 15.17
CA LYS A 417 16.08 -14.31 14.27
C LYS A 417 15.87 -13.66 12.92
N ASP A 418 16.97 -13.26 12.30
CA ASP A 418 16.95 -12.66 10.98
C ASP A 418 16.81 -13.75 9.91
N LYS A 419 15.90 -13.49 8.99
CA LYS A 419 15.67 -14.22 7.75
C LYS A 419 15.91 -13.33 6.53
N MET A 420 15.85 -12.00 6.72
CA MET A 420 16.02 -10.99 5.68
C MET A 420 17.02 -9.90 6.13
N ASP A 421 17.72 -9.31 5.16
CA ASP A 421 18.60 -8.14 5.22
C ASP A 421 18.03 -7.00 4.37
N PHE A 422 18.59 -5.80 4.49
CA PHE A 422 18.38 -4.71 3.54
C PHE A 422 19.46 -4.68 2.45
N ASP A 423 19.07 -4.31 1.23
CA ASP A 423 19.99 -3.93 0.16
C ASP A 423 19.90 -2.44 -0.18
N THR A 424 20.74 -1.99 -1.11
CA THR A 424 20.84 -0.59 -1.57
C THR A 424 19.58 -0.05 -2.25
N ARG A 425 18.61 -0.91 -2.59
CA ARG A 425 17.29 -0.48 -3.11
C ARG A 425 16.29 -0.21 -1.98
N LEU A 426 16.72 -0.35 -0.73
CA LEU A 426 15.85 -0.35 0.45
C LEU A 426 14.79 -1.45 0.35
N SER A 427 15.19 -2.61 -0.18
CA SER A 427 14.35 -3.79 -0.33
C SER A 427 14.87 -4.92 0.56
N MET A 428 13.96 -5.80 1.00
CA MET A 428 14.32 -6.91 1.86
C MET A 428 14.87 -8.07 1.02
N ILE A 429 16.05 -8.57 1.37
CA ILE A 429 16.71 -9.70 0.71
C ILE A 429 16.94 -10.83 1.71
N PRO A 430 16.79 -12.12 1.36
CA PRO A 430 16.99 -13.19 2.35
C PRO A 430 18.46 -13.39 2.77
N THR A 431 18.66 -13.94 3.97
CA THR A 431 19.99 -14.23 4.55
C THR A 431 20.33 -15.73 4.59
N GLY A 432 21.61 -16.07 4.37
CA GLY A 432 22.17 -17.43 4.55
C GLY A 432 22.04 -18.43 3.35
N MET A 433 22.66 -19.61 3.49
CA MET A 433 22.62 -20.71 2.49
C MET A 433 21.32 -21.55 2.53
N LYS A 434 20.43 -21.30 3.49
CA LYS A 434 19.17 -22.05 3.59
C LYS A 434 18.26 -21.58 2.45
N ARG A 435 18.06 -22.50 1.51
CA ARG A 435 17.16 -22.45 0.36
C ARG A 435 15.73 -22.11 0.81
N HIS A 436 15.44 -20.84 0.96
CA HIS A 436 14.10 -20.32 0.85
C HIS A 436 13.75 -20.34 -0.64
N SER A 437 12.50 -20.68 -0.96
CA SER A 437 12.00 -21.02 -2.29
C SER A 437 12.61 -20.19 -3.43
N ARG A 438 12.60 -20.66 -4.69
CA ARG A 438 13.04 -19.84 -5.85
C ARG A 438 12.34 -18.46 -5.92
N HIS A 439 11.27 -18.24 -5.14
CA HIS A 439 10.58 -16.97 -4.94
C HIS A 439 11.41 -15.93 -4.15
N ASN A 440 12.40 -16.35 -3.37
CA ASN A 440 13.26 -15.49 -2.55
C ASN A 440 14.61 -15.08 -3.20
N GLN A 441 14.78 -15.25 -4.51
CA GLN A 441 15.96 -14.71 -5.23
C GLN A 441 15.88 -13.20 -5.53
N GLY A 442 15.33 -12.39 -4.61
CA GLY A 442 15.03 -10.97 -4.87
C GLY A 442 13.85 -10.76 -5.84
N ARG A 443 12.95 -11.74 -5.93
CA ARG A 443 11.77 -11.71 -6.82
C ARG A 443 10.45 -11.48 -6.08
N ASN A 444 10.42 -11.56 -4.75
CA ASN A 444 9.20 -11.38 -3.97
C ASN A 444 8.96 -9.91 -3.64
N ARG A 445 8.69 -9.15 -4.70
CA ARG A 445 8.14 -7.79 -4.63
C ARG A 445 6.94 -7.77 -3.69
N SER A 446 6.97 -6.93 -2.67
CA SER A 446 5.78 -6.65 -1.85
C SER A 446 5.13 -5.33 -2.28
N LEU A 447 3.92 -5.04 -1.80
CA LEU A 447 3.27 -3.73 -2.03
C LEU A 447 4.08 -2.56 -1.43
N ILE A 448 4.88 -2.80 -0.39
CA ILE A 448 5.78 -1.80 0.21
C ILE A 448 7.05 -1.63 -0.63
N GLU A 449 7.43 -2.66 -1.39
CA GLU A 449 8.53 -2.53 -2.35
C GLU A 449 8.09 -1.86 -3.66
N ASP A 450 6.79 -1.86 -3.95
CA ASP A 450 6.10 -1.07 -4.99
C ASP A 450 5.89 0.41 -4.59
N SER A 451 6.87 0.98 -3.90
CA SER A 451 6.83 2.33 -3.31
C SER A 451 8.00 3.17 -3.80
N SER A 452 7.88 4.50 -3.72
CA SER A 452 8.96 5.39 -4.15
C SER A 452 10.24 5.14 -3.38
N PHE A 453 11.37 5.37 -4.04
CA PHE A 453 12.66 5.35 -3.35
C PHE A 453 12.69 6.41 -2.22
N ASP A 454 12.14 7.60 -2.48
CA ASP A 454 12.01 8.68 -1.49
C ASP A 454 11.25 8.23 -0.24
N ALA A 455 10.03 7.72 -0.35
CA ALA A 455 9.24 7.31 0.81
C ALA A 455 9.93 6.20 1.62
N LYS A 456 10.62 5.26 0.94
CA LYS A 456 11.42 4.24 1.63
C LYS A 456 12.61 4.83 2.38
N PHE A 457 13.29 5.79 1.76
CA PHE A 457 14.46 6.45 2.35
C PHE A 457 14.05 7.27 3.58
N ASP A 458 12.96 8.04 3.48
CA ASP A 458 12.38 8.79 4.59
C ASP A 458 11.91 7.86 5.71
N GLY A 459 11.32 6.70 5.37
CA GLY A 459 10.95 5.67 6.35
C GLY A 459 12.14 5.13 7.16
N VAL A 460 13.33 5.02 6.55
CA VAL A 460 14.57 4.65 7.27
C VAL A 460 14.99 5.76 8.22
N ILE A 461 15.04 7.00 7.76
CA ILE A 461 15.40 8.16 8.59
C ILE A 461 14.45 8.25 9.79
N HIS A 462 13.15 8.15 9.55
CA HIS A 462 12.12 8.21 10.59
C HIS A 462 12.30 7.09 11.61
N LEU A 463 12.59 5.86 11.18
CA LEU A 463 12.86 4.76 12.09
C LEU A 463 14.12 5.01 12.95
N LEU A 464 15.20 5.50 12.34
CA LEU A 464 16.45 5.79 13.07
C LEU A 464 16.25 6.89 14.12
N ASN A 465 15.51 7.95 13.78
CA ASN A 465 15.19 9.03 14.71
C ASN A 465 14.32 8.56 15.89
N ASN A 466 13.58 7.46 15.73
CA ASN A 466 12.74 6.88 16.79
C ASN A 466 13.40 5.72 17.56
N GLN A 467 14.69 5.45 17.34
CA GLN A 467 15.40 4.34 17.98
C GLN A 467 15.37 4.42 19.51
N GLU A 468 15.54 5.60 20.09
CA GLU A 468 15.54 5.81 21.55
C GLU A 468 14.15 5.58 22.15
N ARG A 469 13.09 6.09 21.51
CA ARG A 469 11.70 5.87 21.92
C ARG A 469 11.34 4.39 21.92
N ILE A 470 11.75 3.65 20.88
CA ILE A 470 11.59 2.19 20.80
C ILE A 470 12.35 1.49 21.94
N ASN A 471 13.58 1.89 22.22
CA ASN A 471 14.38 1.31 23.31
C ASN A 471 13.75 1.54 24.68
N THR A 472 13.27 2.74 24.94
CA THR A 472 12.62 3.10 26.20
C THR A 472 11.30 2.34 26.38
N MET A 473 10.50 2.18 25.31
CA MET A 473 9.33 1.31 25.33
C MET A 473 9.70 -0.13 25.70
N MET A 474 10.79 -0.68 25.15
CA MET A 474 11.27 -2.02 25.48
C MET A 474 11.73 -2.15 26.93
N ASP A 475 12.40 -1.12 27.47
CA ASP A 475 12.80 -1.08 28.87
C ASP A 475 11.58 -1.08 29.81
N ASN A 476 10.57 -0.27 29.50
CA ASN A 476 9.31 -0.24 30.26
C ASN A 476 8.59 -1.60 30.27
N ILE A 477 8.62 -2.34 29.16
CA ILE A 477 8.08 -3.72 29.11
C ILE A 477 8.82 -4.62 30.10
N ILE A 478 10.15 -4.59 30.09
CA ILE A 478 11.00 -5.43 30.94
C ILE A 478 10.78 -5.08 32.42
N GLU A 479 10.77 -3.79 32.76
CA GLU A 479 10.52 -3.30 34.13
C GLU A 479 9.15 -3.69 34.66
N THR A 480 8.14 -3.68 33.78
CA THR A 480 6.77 -4.10 34.14
C THR A 480 6.72 -5.57 34.49
N HIS A 481 7.40 -6.43 33.70
CA HIS A 481 7.52 -7.85 34.02
C HIS A 481 8.25 -8.08 35.35
N ASP A 482 9.33 -7.35 35.60
CA ASP A 482 10.08 -7.43 36.87
C ASP A 482 9.23 -7.02 38.08
N SER A 483 8.45 -5.94 37.94
CA SER A 483 7.54 -5.48 38.99
C SER A 483 6.45 -6.52 39.28
N ASN A 484 5.88 -7.12 38.23
CA ASN A 484 4.87 -8.17 38.35
C ASN A 484 5.44 -9.48 38.94
N LEU A 485 6.69 -9.83 38.63
CA LEU A 485 7.40 -10.95 39.23
C LEU A 485 7.61 -10.75 40.73
N LYS A 486 8.06 -9.56 41.14
CA LYS A 486 8.23 -9.20 42.56
C LYS A 486 6.91 -9.31 43.33
N SER A 487 5.84 -8.73 42.79
CA SER A 487 4.49 -8.80 43.38
C SER A 487 3.96 -10.24 43.48
N THR A 488 4.12 -11.03 42.43
CA THR A 488 3.72 -12.46 42.42
C THR A 488 4.51 -13.27 43.45
N GLN A 489 5.83 -13.07 43.54
CA GLN A 489 6.67 -13.76 44.52
C GLN A 489 6.30 -13.39 45.97
N GLN A 490 5.97 -12.13 46.24
CA GLN A 490 5.49 -11.70 47.55
C GLN A 490 4.20 -12.45 47.93
N LYS A 491 3.22 -12.55 47.02
CA LYS A 491 1.97 -13.29 47.26
C LYS A 491 2.20 -14.78 47.51
N ILE A 492 3.12 -15.40 46.75
CA ILE A 492 3.51 -16.80 46.97
C ILE A 492 4.13 -16.99 48.35
N ASN A 493 5.04 -16.10 48.75
CA ASN A 493 5.69 -16.15 50.06
C ASN A 493 4.67 -16.04 51.20
N SER A 494 3.71 -15.11 51.09
CA SER A 494 2.65 -14.95 52.08
C SER A 494 1.78 -16.20 52.23
N LEU A 495 1.43 -16.87 51.12
CA LEU A 495 0.67 -18.13 51.18
C LEU A 495 1.49 -19.28 51.78
N ASN A 496 2.79 -19.38 51.47
CA ASN A 496 3.65 -20.43 52.01
C ASN A 496 3.90 -20.30 53.53
N GLN A 497 3.62 -19.13 54.14
CA GLN A 497 3.69 -18.93 55.59
C GLN A 497 2.46 -19.47 56.34
N ILE A 498 1.38 -19.81 55.62
CA ILE A 498 0.15 -20.34 56.22
C ILE A 498 0.32 -21.85 56.45
N ALA A 499 0.25 -22.29 57.71
CA ALA A 499 0.51 -23.68 58.11
C ALA A 499 -0.43 -24.72 57.46
N SER A 500 -1.69 -24.36 57.18
CA SER A 500 -2.65 -25.24 56.50
C SER A 500 -3.51 -24.45 55.52
N LEU A 501 -3.25 -24.63 54.22
CA LEU A 501 -3.98 -23.96 53.15
C LEU A 501 -5.33 -24.63 52.90
N SER A 502 -6.38 -23.82 52.81
CA SER A 502 -7.68 -24.21 52.28
C SER A 502 -7.58 -24.63 50.81
N ARG A 503 -8.63 -25.28 50.29
CA ARG A 503 -8.69 -25.68 48.87
C ARG A 503 -8.52 -24.48 47.92
N LYS A 504 -9.20 -23.35 48.21
CA LYS A 504 -9.10 -22.12 47.41
C LYS A 504 -7.69 -21.54 47.43
N GLU A 505 -7.01 -21.55 48.57
CA GLU A 505 -5.64 -21.05 48.67
C GLU A 505 -4.63 -21.97 47.97
N LYS A 506 -4.85 -23.29 47.96
CA LYS A 506 -4.04 -24.23 47.15
C LYS A 506 -4.22 -23.99 45.66
N GLU A 507 -5.46 -23.77 45.21
CA GLU A 507 -5.78 -23.41 43.83
C GLU A 507 -5.11 -22.07 43.46
N GLN A 508 -5.18 -21.07 44.34
CA GLN A 508 -4.51 -19.77 44.16
C GLN A 508 -2.99 -19.89 44.12
N LEU A 509 -2.37 -20.67 45.00
CA LEU A 509 -0.92 -20.90 45.00
C LEU A 509 -0.46 -21.58 43.70
N THR A 510 -1.23 -22.54 43.19
CA THR A 510 -0.96 -23.20 41.91
C THR A 510 -1.02 -22.19 40.76
N PHE A 511 -2.08 -21.37 40.72
CA PHE A 511 -2.24 -20.30 39.74
C PHE A 511 -1.07 -19.29 39.77
N LEU A 512 -0.67 -18.83 40.96
CA LEU A 512 0.43 -17.87 41.10
C LEU A 512 1.78 -18.44 40.63
N LYS A 513 2.04 -19.73 40.88
CA LYS A 513 3.25 -20.42 40.38
C LYS A 513 3.25 -20.54 38.86
N GLU A 514 2.10 -20.83 38.26
CA GLU A 514 1.95 -20.84 36.79
C GLU A 514 2.16 -19.45 36.20
N GLN A 515 1.55 -18.42 36.80
CA GLN A 515 1.72 -17.02 36.40
C GLN A 515 3.19 -16.56 36.52
N GLN A 516 3.89 -16.95 37.58
CA GLN A 516 5.31 -16.63 37.76
C GLN A 516 6.19 -17.26 36.65
N SER A 517 5.97 -18.54 36.35
CA SER A 517 6.67 -19.24 35.26
C SER A 517 6.44 -18.55 33.92
N GLU A 518 5.23 -18.05 33.71
CA GLU A 518 4.85 -17.32 32.51
C GLU A 518 5.55 -15.96 32.40
N LEU A 519 5.52 -15.16 33.46
CA LEU A 519 6.21 -13.85 33.52
C LEU A 519 7.73 -13.98 33.29
N LEU A 520 8.36 -15.03 33.80
CA LEU A 520 9.79 -15.28 33.57
C LEU A 520 10.11 -15.51 32.08
N LYS A 521 9.24 -16.21 31.34
CA LYS A 521 9.40 -16.43 29.90
C LYS A 521 9.23 -15.13 29.13
N LEU A 522 8.21 -14.35 29.46
CA LEU A 522 7.91 -13.08 28.79
C LEU A 522 9.00 -12.03 29.01
N LYS A 523 9.55 -11.94 30.23
CA LYS A 523 10.70 -11.08 30.53
C LYS A 523 11.92 -11.43 29.65
N LYS A 524 12.33 -12.71 29.67
CA LYS A 524 13.48 -13.17 28.88
C LYS A 524 13.28 -12.95 27.39
N ASP A 525 12.04 -13.13 26.91
CA ASP A 525 11.69 -12.83 25.54
C ASP A 525 11.82 -11.34 25.22
N ALA A 526 11.33 -10.44 26.07
CA ALA A 526 11.45 -9.00 25.89
C ALA A 526 12.92 -8.55 25.83
N GLU A 527 13.79 -9.06 26.71
CA GLU A 527 15.25 -8.83 26.67
C GLU A 527 15.87 -9.31 25.35
N THR A 528 15.48 -10.51 24.89
CA THR A 528 15.96 -11.10 23.63
C THR A 528 15.53 -10.25 22.44
N ILE A 529 14.28 -9.79 22.43
CA ILE A 529 13.74 -8.95 21.36
C ILE A 529 14.40 -7.57 21.37
N LYS A 530 14.62 -6.94 22.53
CA LYS A 530 15.36 -5.67 22.62
C LYS A 530 16.76 -5.79 22.02
N SER A 531 17.50 -6.84 22.41
CA SER A 531 18.84 -7.10 21.85
C SER A 531 18.79 -7.32 20.33
N THR A 532 17.77 -8.02 19.84
CA THR A 532 17.56 -8.27 18.40
C THR A 532 17.28 -6.97 17.64
N ILE A 533 16.41 -6.11 18.17
CA ILE A 533 16.08 -4.79 17.61
C ILE A 533 17.34 -3.94 17.49
N ASN A 534 18.13 -3.83 18.57
CA ASN A 534 19.36 -3.03 18.55
C ASN A 534 20.41 -3.57 17.58
N ASN A 535 20.59 -4.89 17.53
CA ASN A 535 21.47 -5.50 16.53
C ASN A 535 21.00 -5.20 15.09
N ARG A 536 19.69 -5.13 14.82
CA ARG A 536 19.16 -4.75 13.51
C ARG A 536 19.43 -3.29 13.17
N PHE A 537 19.33 -2.38 14.14
CA PHE A 537 19.77 -0.98 13.94
C PHE A 537 21.24 -0.93 13.54
N ASP A 538 22.11 -1.63 14.26
CA ASP A 538 23.56 -1.62 14.01
C ASP A 538 23.95 -2.25 12.66
N THR A 539 23.21 -3.27 12.21
CA THR A 539 23.57 -4.06 11.02
C THR A 539 22.76 -3.72 9.77
N MET A 540 21.81 -2.79 9.86
CA MET A 540 20.90 -2.39 8.77
C MET A 540 21.65 -2.10 7.45
N PHE A 541 22.78 -1.39 7.55
CA PHE A 541 23.53 -0.91 6.39
C PHE A 541 24.71 -1.78 5.97
N LYS A 542 24.80 -3.03 6.44
CA LYS A 542 25.95 -3.90 6.13
C LYS A 542 26.17 -4.18 4.63
N ASN A 543 25.12 -4.02 3.81
CA ASN A 543 25.17 -4.21 2.36
C ASN A 543 25.27 -2.88 1.57
N PHE A 544 25.43 -1.75 2.25
CA PHE A 544 25.50 -0.43 1.64
C PHE A 544 26.93 -0.07 1.23
N PRO A 545 27.13 0.90 0.31
CA PRO A 545 28.45 1.43 0.01
C PRO A 545 29.13 1.99 1.26
N SER A 546 30.47 1.96 1.25
CA SER A 546 31.25 2.75 2.21
C SER A 546 31.03 4.24 1.99
N MET A 547 31.02 5.03 3.07
CA MET A 547 30.95 6.48 3.03
C MET A 547 32.27 7.05 3.55
N ASN A 548 32.95 7.88 2.75
CA ASN A 548 34.24 8.48 3.11
C ASN A 548 35.25 7.46 3.66
N LYS A 549 35.33 6.30 2.99
CA LYS A 549 36.20 5.14 3.32
C LYS A 549 35.87 4.41 4.64
N ALA A 550 34.77 4.76 5.29
CA ALA A 550 34.24 4.04 6.45
C ALA A 550 33.04 3.16 6.05
N PRO A 551 32.84 1.99 6.69
CA PRO A 551 31.60 1.24 6.56
C PRO A 551 30.39 2.10 6.93
N MET A 552 29.29 1.94 6.21
CA MET A 552 28.05 2.68 6.50
C MET A 552 27.52 2.30 7.89
N THR A 553 27.30 3.30 8.73
CA THR A 553 26.64 3.18 10.04
C THR A 553 25.37 4.04 10.05
N PRO A 554 24.41 3.81 10.97
CA PRO A 554 23.22 4.65 11.08
C PRO A 554 23.53 6.15 11.26
N ALA A 555 24.55 6.49 12.06
CA ALA A 555 24.97 7.86 12.26
C ALA A 555 25.54 8.51 10.98
N LEU A 556 26.34 7.76 10.20
CA LEU A 556 26.85 8.24 8.92
C LEU A 556 25.73 8.39 7.89
N PHE A 557 24.78 7.45 7.87
CA PHE A 557 23.62 7.51 6.98
C PHE A 557 22.79 8.77 7.23
N LEU A 558 22.44 9.06 8.49
CA LEU A 558 21.68 10.26 8.85
C LEU A 558 22.43 11.56 8.52
N LYS A 559 23.74 11.59 8.77
CA LYS A 559 24.59 12.76 8.52
C LYS A 559 24.73 13.10 7.04
N HIS A 560 24.81 12.09 6.18
CA HIS A 560 25.12 12.23 4.75
C HIS A 560 23.93 11.84 3.85
N LYS A 561 22.71 11.90 4.40
CA LYS A 561 21.48 11.43 3.76
C LYS A 561 21.21 12.09 2.41
N ASP A 562 21.56 13.37 2.28
CA ASP A 562 21.32 14.20 1.08
C ASP A 562 22.25 13.83 -0.07
N GLU A 563 23.43 13.27 0.20
CA GLU A 563 24.35 12.73 -0.80
C GLU A 563 24.08 11.25 -1.09
N ILE A 564 23.74 10.45 -0.08
CA ILE A 564 23.52 9.02 -0.21
C ILE A 564 22.29 8.74 -1.08
N LYS A 565 21.18 9.46 -0.86
CA LYS A 565 19.93 9.23 -1.58
C LYS A 565 20.10 9.30 -3.10
N PRO A 566 20.53 10.44 -3.70
CA PRO A 566 20.66 10.53 -5.15
C PRO A 566 21.75 9.61 -5.72
N ALA A 567 22.77 9.25 -4.94
CA ALA A 567 23.75 8.23 -5.35
C ALA A 567 23.08 6.85 -5.53
N LEU A 568 22.25 6.43 -4.56
CA LEU A 568 21.53 5.16 -4.65
C LEU A 568 20.40 5.19 -5.69
N GLU A 569 19.81 6.35 -5.97
CA GLU A 569 18.89 6.51 -7.11
C GLU A 569 19.61 6.34 -8.44
N LEU A 570 20.81 6.91 -8.60
CA LEU A 570 21.66 6.65 -9.76
C LEU A 570 21.99 5.16 -9.88
N GLU A 571 22.33 4.48 -8.77
CA GLU A 571 22.52 3.03 -8.76
C GLU A 571 21.26 2.29 -9.25
N LYS A 572 20.07 2.69 -8.79
CA LYS A 572 18.80 2.10 -9.25
C LYS A 572 18.61 2.28 -10.75
N LEU A 573 18.87 3.48 -11.30
CA LEU A 573 18.69 3.80 -12.71
C LEU A 573 19.64 3.04 -13.64
N VAL A 574 20.90 2.85 -13.26
CA VAL A 574 21.87 2.07 -14.07
C VAL A 574 21.52 0.58 -14.17
N ASN A 575 20.58 0.12 -13.35
CA ASN A 575 20.06 -1.25 -13.37
C ASN A 575 18.72 -1.37 -14.14
N ASN A 576 18.40 -0.40 -14.99
CA ASN A 576 17.25 -0.40 -15.91
C ASN A 576 15.92 -0.78 -15.23
N PRO A 577 15.38 0.08 -14.35
CA PRO A 577 14.06 -0.17 -13.80
C PRO A 577 13.00 -0.27 -14.91
N VAL A 578 11.86 -0.85 -14.60
CA VAL A 578 10.72 -0.93 -15.50
C VAL A 578 9.46 -0.35 -14.84
N LEU A 579 8.54 0.15 -15.65
CA LEU A 579 7.24 0.67 -15.19
C LEU A 579 6.14 -0.38 -15.21
N PHE A 580 6.37 -1.52 -15.85
CA PHE A 580 5.40 -2.60 -16.00
C PHE A 580 6.10 -3.94 -15.74
N SER A 581 5.38 -4.90 -15.17
CA SER A 581 5.84 -6.29 -15.11
C SER A 581 5.87 -6.93 -16.51
N ASP A 582 6.55 -8.06 -16.64
CA ASP A 582 6.60 -8.82 -17.90
C ASP A 582 5.21 -9.25 -18.41
N ASP A 583 4.21 -9.37 -17.53
CA ASP A 583 2.80 -9.68 -17.88
C ASP A 583 1.93 -8.43 -18.11
N GLY A 584 2.51 -7.22 -18.10
CA GLY A 584 1.82 -5.98 -18.46
C GLY A 584 1.11 -5.24 -17.32
N ARG A 585 1.27 -5.66 -16.06
CA ARG A 585 0.71 -4.92 -14.91
C ARG A 585 1.55 -3.67 -14.62
N PRO A 586 0.93 -2.51 -14.39
CA PRO A 586 1.68 -1.31 -14.03
C PRO A 586 2.25 -1.44 -12.62
N TYR A 587 3.50 -1.04 -12.50
CA TYR A 587 4.14 -0.76 -11.24
C TYR A 587 3.82 0.68 -10.82
N ARG A 588 3.64 0.89 -9.52
CA ARG A 588 3.43 2.23 -8.97
C ARG A 588 4.67 3.08 -9.13
N HIS A 589 5.82 2.52 -8.78
CA HIS A 589 7.14 3.14 -8.93
C HIS A 589 8.06 2.28 -9.79
N PRO A 590 9.07 2.88 -10.45
CA PRO A 590 10.02 2.15 -11.27
C PRO A 590 10.70 1.01 -10.50
N TRP A 591 10.71 -0.19 -11.06
CA TRP A 591 11.11 -1.41 -10.36
C TRP A 591 12.30 -2.11 -11.00
N THR A 592 13.29 -2.53 -10.20
CA THR A 592 14.38 -3.45 -10.60
C THR A 592 14.35 -4.70 -9.74
N THR A 593 14.74 -5.86 -10.29
CA THR A 593 14.75 -7.13 -9.54
C THR A 593 15.94 -7.26 -8.58
N ARG A 594 17.16 -6.90 -9.00
CA ARG A 594 18.35 -6.71 -8.14
C ARG A 594 19.34 -5.78 -8.85
N ASN A 595 20.10 -5.03 -8.07
CA ASN A 595 21.21 -4.27 -8.61
C ASN A 595 22.42 -5.19 -8.82
N SER A 596 22.76 -5.45 -10.09
CA SER A 596 23.98 -6.12 -10.52
C SER A 596 25.16 -5.14 -10.55
N ILE A 597 24.90 -3.91 -11.00
CA ILE A 597 25.84 -2.80 -10.93
C ILE A 597 25.59 -2.07 -9.61
N ARG A 598 26.57 -2.05 -8.72
CA ARG A 598 26.45 -1.43 -7.38
C ARG A 598 27.44 -0.30 -7.21
N ILE A 599 27.08 0.72 -6.45
CA ILE A 599 28.03 1.66 -5.88
C ILE A 599 28.67 0.98 -4.67
N THR A 600 29.99 0.94 -4.63
CA THR A 600 30.77 0.31 -3.55
C THR A 600 31.35 1.34 -2.59
N ALA A 601 31.54 2.58 -3.06
CA ALA A 601 32.03 3.70 -2.25
C ALA A 601 31.45 5.04 -2.72
N ILE A 602 31.11 5.87 -1.75
CA ILE A 602 30.70 7.26 -1.89
C ILE A 602 31.73 8.11 -1.13
N GLU A 603 32.41 9.02 -1.81
CA GLU A 603 33.39 9.91 -1.19
C GLU A 603 33.10 11.38 -1.52
N GLU A 604 33.13 12.22 -0.50
CA GLU A 604 33.06 13.66 -0.64
C GLU A 604 34.45 14.25 -0.89
N SER A 605 34.54 15.16 -1.86
CA SER A 605 35.77 15.87 -2.20
C SER A 605 35.45 17.33 -2.52
N GLY A 606 35.32 18.14 -1.47
CA GLY A 606 34.83 19.52 -1.59
C GLY A 606 33.40 19.55 -2.14
N GLU A 607 33.19 20.33 -3.20
CA GLU A 607 31.89 20.41 -3.90
C GLU A 607 31.58 19.21 -4.80
N ASN A 608 32.50 18.25 -4.92
CA ASN A 608 32.32 17.07 -5.77
C ASN A 608 32.04 15.81 -4.96
N MET A 609 31.28 14.92 -5.58
CA MET A 609 31.05 13.53 -5.17
C MET A 609 31.85 12.60 -6.06
N ARG A 610 32.45 11.56 -5.45
CA ARG A 610 33.09 10.45 -6.14
C ARG A 610 32.28 9.18 -5.87
N LEU A 611 31.65 8.64 -6.90
CA LEU A 611 30.82 7.44 -6.84
C LEU A 611 31.55 6.30 -7.53
N THR A 612 32.02 5.32 -6.76
CA THR A 612 32.74 4.16 -7.30
C THR A 612 31.76 3.03 -7.57
N PHE A 613 31.64 2.59 -8.82
CA PHE A 613 30.78 1.48 -9.22
C PHE A 613 31.56 0.14 -9.26
N SER A 614 30.85 -0.97 -9.08
CA SER A 614 31.39 -2.32 -9.29
C SER A 614 31.74 -2.55 -10.76
N GLU A 615 30.96 -1.95 -11.66
CA GLU A 615 31.15 -1.96 -13.11
C GLU A 615 30.70 -0.61 -13.68
N PHE A 616 31.38 -0.07 -14.69
CA PHE A 616 31.09 1.25 -15.24
C PHE A 616 30.79 1.23 -16.74
N ASN A 617 29.51 1.30 -17.10
CA ASN A 617 29.07 1.51 -18.47
C ASN A 617 28.92 3.00 -18.78
N ARG A 618 29.90 3.56 -19.50
CA ARG A 618 29.97 5.00 -19.82
C ARG A 618 28.78 5.49 -20.63
N GLU A 619 28.44 4.84 -21.74
CA GLU A 619 27.34 5.28 -22.62
C GLU A 619 26.02 5.29 -21.84
N HIS A 620 25.79 4.24 -21.06
CA HIS A 620 24.57 4.08 -20.29
C HIS A 620 24.41 5.15 -19.20
N ILE A 621 25.46 5.38 -18.39
CA ILE A 621 25.46 6.39 -17.33
C ILE A 621 25.28 7.79 -17.92
N ILE A 622 25.97 8.13 -19.02
CA ILE A 622 25.82 9.44 -19.68
C ILE A 622 24.38 9.68 -20.12
N ASN A 623 23.72 8.66 -20.69
CA ASN A 623 22.33 8.81 -21.13
C ASN A 623 21.38 9.06 -19.96
N ILE A 624 21.59 8.39 -18.82
CA ILE A 624 20.85 8.62 -17.59
C ILE A 624 21.07 10.06 -17.07
N LEU A 625 22.32 10.49 -16.94
CA LEU A 625 22.69 11.84 -16.49
C LEU A 625 22.08 12.92 -17.39
N ARG A 626 22.15 12.73 -18.73
CA ARG A 626 21.53 13.64 -19.70
C ARG A 626 20.01 13.73 -19.48
N SER A 627 19.36 12.59 -19.25
CA SER A 627 17.90 12.53 -19.04
C SER A 627 17.49 13.22 -17.74
N ALA A 628 18.35 13.17 -16.72
CA ALA A 628 18.20 13.89 -15.46
C ALA A 628 18.49 15.41 -15.57
N GLY A 629 18.94 15.91 -16.73
CA GLY A 629 19.31 17.33 -16.90
C GLY A 629 20.66 17.70 -16.25
N VAL A 630 21.54 16.72 -16.05
CA VAL A 630 22.90 16.95 -15.52
C VAL A 630 23.78 17.59 -16.58
N ASN A 631 24.55 18.59 -16.17
CA ASN A 631 25.59 19.18 -17.01
C ASN A 631 26.80 18.23 -17.11
N LEU A 632 26.90 17.51 -18.22
CA LEU A 632 27.92 16.50 -18.46
C LEU A 632 29.35 17.06 -18.50
N ASP A 633 29.53 18.34 -18.84
CA ASP A 633 30.85 18.97 -18.92
C ASP A 633 31.54 19.07 -17.55
N LEU A 634 30.74 19.08 -16.47
CA LEU A 634 31.21 19.12 -15.09
C LEU A 634 31.54 17.72 -14.55
N CYS A 635 31.14 16.67 -15.27
CA CYS A 635 31.33 15.29 -14.86
C CYS A 635 32.67 14.75 -15.41
N LYS A 636 33.37 13.96 -14.59
CA LYS A 636 34.59 13.25 -14.98
C LYS A 636 34.49 11.77 -14.67
N LYS A 637 35.28 10.97 -15.38
CA LYS A 637 35.44 9.54 -15.11
C LYS A 637 36.88 9.23 -14.74
N ASN A 638 37.08 8.42 -13.71
CA ASN A 638 38.36 7.80 -13.39
C ASN A 638 38.16 6.31 -13.05
N GLY A 639 38.58 5.40 -13.92
CA GLY A 639 38.32 3.97 -13.77
C GLY A 639 36.82 3.68 -13.68
N ASN A 640 36.38 3.03 -12.60
CA ASN A 640 34.95 2.82 -12.32
C ASN A 640 34.30 3.94 -11.48
N THR A 641 34.98 5.07 -11.31
CA THR A 641 34.53 6.18 -10.48
C THR A 641 33.94 7.29 -11.35
N LEU A 642 32.69 7.67 -11.06
CA LEU A 642 32.10 8.92 -11.53
C LEU A 642 32.46 10.05 -10.55
N ILE A 643 32.94 11.17 -11.08
CA ILE A 643 33.16 12.38 -10.31
C ILE A 643 32.20 13.44 -10.85
N LEU A 644 31.35 14.00 -9.99
CA LEU A 644 30.37 15.01 -10.36
C LEU A 644 30.11 16.00 -9.21
N PRO A 645 29.73 17.26 -9.48
CA PRO A 645 29.34 18.20 -8.44
C PRO A 645 28.13 17.71 -7.63
N LYS A 646 28.07 18.04 -6.33
CA LYS A 646 26.94 17.71 -5.44
C LYS A 646 25.60 18.21 -6.00
N GLU A 647 25.56 19.44 -6.50
CA GLU A 647 24.36 20.04 -7.08
C GLU A 647 23.88 19.35 -8.36
N GLU A 648 24.80 18.77 -9.13
CA GLU A 648 24.43 17.97 -10.32
C GLU A 648 23.90 16.59 -9.91
N LEU A 649 24.48 15.96 -8.87
CA LEU A 649 23.98 14.71 -8.33
C LEU A 649 22.53 14.84 -7.83
N LYS A 650 22.18 15.96 -7.17
CA LYS A 650 20.83 16.22 -6.65
C LYS A 650 19.73 16.32 -7.72
N LYS A 651 20.08 16.48 -9.00
CA LYS A 651 19.10 16.48 -10.11
C LYS A 651 18.59 15.08 -10.44
N ILE A 652 19.32 14.04 -10.02
CA ILE A 652 18.97 12.65 -10.26
C ILE A 652 17.89 12.22 -9.27
N ASN A 653 16.85 11.57 -9.79
CA ASN A 653 15.80 10.95 -8.99
C ASN A 653 15.30 9.67 -9.69
N GLU A 654 14.49 8.86 -9.01
CA GLU A 654 14.01 7.59 -9.56
C GLU A 654 13.22 7.70 -10.88
N ASN A 655 12.69 8.88 -11.22
CA ASN A 655 11.93 9.15 -12.44
C ASN A 655 12.76 9.78 -13.57
N SER A 656 14.07 10.02 -13.38
CA SER A 656 14.91 10.75 -14.34
C SER A 656 14.93 10.17 -15.77
N ILE A 657 14.61 8.88 -15.96
CA ILE A 657 14.54 8.24 -17.29
C ILE A 657 13.11 7.95 -17.78
N TYR A 658 12.09 8.29 -16.99
CA TYR A 658 10.67 8.05 -17.30
C TYR A 658 9.91 9.36 -17.49
N PRO A 659 9.96 9.95 -18.69
CA PRO A 659 9.23 11.19 -18.96
C PRO A 659 7.72 11.07 -18.73
N GLU A 660 7.17 9.85 -18.78
CA GLU A 660 5.76 9.52 -18.54
C GLU A 660 5.35 9.74 -17.07
N ARG A 661 6.33 9.80 -16.16
CA ARG A 661 6.13 10.03 -14.72
C ARG A 661 6.36 11.48 -14.31
N THR A 662 6.70 12.34 -15.25
CA THR A 662 6.89 13.79 -15.03
C THR A 662 5.64 14.57 -15.47
N PRO A 663 5.43 15.82 -14.99
CA PRO A 663 4.32 16.64 -15.43
C PRO A 663 4.23 16.70 -16.96
N PHE A 664 3.02 16.59 -17.50
CA PHE A 664 2.83 16.51 -18.94
C PHE A 664 3.24 17.81 -19.63
N VAL A 665 4.11 17.70 -20.65
CA VAL A 665 4.59 18.83 -21.44
C VAL A 665 3.92 18.79 -22.80
N THR A 666 3.18 19.83 -23.14
CA THR A 666 2.44 19.91 -24.42
C THR A 666 3.32 20.24 -25.62
N ASP A 667 4.43 20.95 -25.41
CA ASP A 667 5.34 21.35 -26.49
C ASP A 667 6.32 20.22 -26.84
N SER A 668 6.16 19.65 -28.04
CA SER A 668 7.02 18.57 -28.53
C SER A 668 8.48 19.00 -28.77
N LYS A 669 8.78 20.31 -28.83
CA LYS A 669 10.16 20.81 -28.87
C LYS A 669 10.85 20.74 -27.52
N GLN A 670 10.08 20.86 -26.44
CA GLN A 670 10.58 20.74 -25.08
C GLN A 670 10.67 19.28 -24.63
N LYS A 671 9.74 18.44 -25.10
CA LYS A 671 9.68 17.03 -24.71
C LYS A 671 9.23 16.13 -25.86
N ASP A 672 10.10 15.20 -26.25
CA ASP A 672 9.77 14.09 -27.14
C ASP A 672 9.51 12.82 -26.32
N TYR A 673 8.25 12.40 -26.22
CA TYR A 673 7.88 11.16 -25.51
C TYR A 673 8.31 9.89 -26.27
N LEU A 674 8.58 10.02 -27.58
CA LEU A 674 9.00 8.97 -28.48
C LEU A 674 10.50 9.04 -28.81
N ASP A 675 11.31 9.70 -27.97
CA ASP A 675 12.77 9.74 -28.12
C ASP A 675 13.37 8.31 -28.16
N MET A 676 14.18 8.04 -29.20
CA MET A 676 14.76 6.72 -29.43
C MET A 676 15.77 6.31 -28.35
N ASN A 677 16.46 7.26 -27.71
CA ASN A 677 17.39 6.92 -26.62
C ASN A 677 16.61 6.48 -25.38
N SER A 678 15.52 7.17 -25.04
CA SER A 678 14.60 6.75 -23.98
C SER A 678 13.99 5.37 -24.26
N ILE A 679 13.56 5.10 -25.50
CA ILE A 679 13.03 3.79 -25.90
C ILE A 679 14.12 2.69 -25.83
N LYS A 680 15.37 3.00 -26.21
CA LYS A 680 16.51 2.09 -26.07
C LYS A 680 16.75 1.74 -24.59
N LEU A 681 16.82 2.75 -23.71
CA LEU A 681 17.02 2.56 -22.27
C LEU A 681 15.91 1.73 -21.65
N MET A 682 14.63 2.07 -21.89
CA MET A 682 13.52 1.31 -21.30
C MET A 682 13.48 -0.14 -21.81
N SER A 683 13.81 -0.37 -23.09
CA SER A 683 13.77 -1.71 -23.67
C SER A 683 14.75 -2.69 -23.01
N ALA A 684 15.87 -2.17 -22.47
CA ALA A 684 16.89 -2.97 -21.80
C ALA A 684 16.42 -3.56 -20.46
N GLY A 685 15.37 -2.99 -19.85
CA GLY A 685 14.77 -3.51 -18.62
C GLY A 685 13.81 -4.68 -18.82
N TYR A 686 13.30 -4.89 -20.05
CA TYR A 686 12.35 -5.95 -20.37
C TYR A 686 13.03 -7.15 -21.04
N SER A 687 12.44 -8.33 -20.87
CA SER A 687 12.90 -9.53 -21.57
C SER A 687 12.62 -9.47 -23.08
N GLY A 688 13.58 -9.93 -23.90
CA GLY A 688 13.46 -10.04 -25.37
C GLY A 688 14.12 -8.90 -26.16
N ASN A 689 14.21 -9.05 -27.49
CA ASN A 689 14.77 -8.04 -28.39
C ASN A 689 13.68 -7.07 -28.88
N ASN A 690 13.19 -6.22 -27.97
CA ASN A 690 12.02 -5.37 -28.21
C ASN A 690 12.35 -4.07 -28.99
N PHE A 691 13.59 -3.59 -28.92
CA PHE A 691 13.98 -2.27 -29.43
C PHE A 691 13.80 -2.11 -30.94
N ASN A 692 14.26 -3.09 -31.73
CA ASN A 692 14.26 -2.95 -33.20
C ASN A 692 12.84 -2.87 -33.79
N SER A 693 11.90 -3.64 -33.24
CA SER A 693 10.50 -3.61 -33.67
C SER A 693 9.83 -2.29 -33.29
N ALA A 694 10.06 -1.81 -32.06
CA ALA A 694 9.56 -0.51 -31.61
C ALA A 694 10.11 0.63 -32.46
N LYS A 695 11.42 0.61 -32.73
CA LYS A 695 12.09 1.60 -33.56
C LYS A 695 11.41 1.73 -34.93
N LYS A 696 11.23 0.62 -35.67
CA LYS A 696 10.57 0.63 -36.98
C LYS A 696 9.14 1.18 -36.91
N LEU A 697 8.36 0.74 -35.93
CA LEU A 697 6.98 1.18 -35.74
C LEU A 697 6.89 2.69 -35.49
N ILE A 698 7.75 3.21 -34.59
CA ILE A 698 7.76 4.63 -34.23
C ILE A 698 8.31 5.51 -35.36
N GLU A 699 9.36 5.08 -36.07
CA GLU A 699 9.88 5.80 -37.24
C GLU A 699 8.81 5.90 -38.34
N HIS A 700 8.07 4.81 -38.60
CA HIS A 700 6.94 4.82 -39.53
C HIS A 700 5.83 5.77 -39.07
N TYR A 701 5.43 5.71 -37.81
CA TYR A 701 4.42 6.60 -37.22
C TYR A 701 4.80 8.08 -37.38
N GLN A 702 6.03 8.46 -36.98
CA GLN A 702 6.50 9.84 -37.06
C GLN A 702 6.54 10.34 -38.51
N ALA A 703 6.98 9.50 -39.45
CA ALA A 703 6.97 9.82 -40.88
C ALA A 703 5.55 10.07 -41.41
N GLN A 704 4.60 9.18 -41.08
CA GLN A 704 3.22 9.30 -41.54
C GLN A 704 2.48 10.49 -40.92
N ILE A 705 2.75 10.82 -39.65
CA ILE A 705 2.21 12.03 -39.00
C ILE A 705 2.70 13.30 -39.70
N LEU A 706 3.98 13.34 -40.08
CA LEU A 706 4.57 14.46 -40.81
C LEU A 706 4.01 14.60 -42.23
N LEU A 707 3.91 13.49 -42.98
CA LEU A 707 3.34 13.45 -44.33
C LEU A 707 1.87 13.94 -44.36
N ASN A 708 1.14 13.70 -43.27
CA ASN A 708 -0.26 14.08 -43.14
C ASN A 708 -0.49 15.35 -42.30
N LYS A 709 0.52 16.22 -42.13
CA LYS A 709 0.43 17.42 -41.28
C LYS A 709 -0.79 18.32 -41.55
N GLU A 710 -1.18 18.44 -42.81
CA GLU A 710 -2.33 19.26 -43.25
C GLU A 710 -3.66 18.46 -43.31
N LYS A 711 -3.66 17.18 -42.90
CA LYS A 711 -4.82 16.26 -42.98
C LYS A 711 -5.11 15.63 -41.61
N PRO A 712 -5.75 16.35 -40.67
CA PRO A 712 -6.01 15.88 -39.31
C PRO A 712 -6.70 14.51 -39.22
N ALA A 713 -7.67 14.23 -40.09
CA ALA A 713 -8.37 12.95 -40.09
C ALA A 713 -7.44 11.76 -40.44
N ARG A 714 -6.46 11.97 -41.33
CA ARG A 714 -5.46 10.95 -41.67
C ARG A 714 -4.42 10.78 -40.56
N GLN A 715 -4.01 11.86 -39.89
CA GLN A 715 -3.14 11.76 -38.71
C GLN A 715 -3.79 10.89 -37.62
N VAL A 716 -5.08 11.06 -37.37
CA VAL A 716 -5.82 10.24 -36.40
C VAL A 716 -5.90 8.76 -36.82
N GLU A 717 -6.06 8.46 -38.10
CA GLU A 717 -6.01 7.07 -38.59
C GLU A 717 -4.65 6.44 -38.29
N VAL A 718 -3.56 7.15 -38.59
CA VAL A 718 -2.19 6.72 -38.27
C VAL A 718 -2.00 6.50 -36.76
N MET A 719 -2.50 7.39 -35.91
CA MET A 719 -2.46 7.23 -34.44
C MET A 719 -3.17 5.94 -33.99
N TYR A 720 -4.38 5.70 -34.52
CA TYR A 720 -5.18 4.54 -34.20
C TYR A 720 -4.50 3.24 -34.68
N ASP A 721 -4.05 3.20 -35.93
CA ASP A 721 -3.43 2.00 -36.51
C ASP A 721 -2.12 1.66 -35.81
N THR A 722 -1.33 2.66 -35.43
CA THR A 722 -0.07 2.47 -34.71
C THR A 722 -0.31 1.87 -33.31
N LEU A 723 -1.33 2.33 -32.58
CA LEU A 723 -1.69 1.74 -31.28
C LEU A 723 -2.04 0.25 -31.41
N HIS A 724 -2.76 -0.14 -32.47
CA HIS A 724 -3.13 -1.54 -32.72
C HIS A 724 -1.98 -2.40 -33.24
N ALA A 725 -0.92 -1.78 -33.77
CA ALA A 725 0.26 -2.45 -34.28
C ALA A 725 1.31 -2.76 -33.20
N ILE A 726 1.18 -2.23 -31.97
CA ILE A 726 2.09 -2.52 -30.87
C ILE A 726 2.03 -4.01 -30.52
N LYS A 727 3.18 -4.69 -30.59
CA LYS A 727 3.36 -6.11 -30.25
C LYS A 727 4.66 -6.31 -29.49
N GLY A 728 4.80 -7.43 -28.77
CA GLY A 728 6.04 -7.83 -28.10
C GLY A 728 5.81 -8.33 -26.68
N ASN A 729 6.83 -8.21 -25.83
CA ASN A 729 6.69 -8.46 -24.38
C ASN A 729 5.54 -7.58 -23.83
N PRO A 730 4.55 -8.16 -23.10
CA PRO A 730 3.38 -7.42 -22.62
C PRO A 730 3.71 -6.17 -21.80
N GLY A 731 4.72 -6.24 -20.93
CA GLY A 731 5.22 -5.11 -20.15
C GLY A 731 5.82 -4.00 -21.02
N PHE A 732 6.68 -4.37 -21.97
CA PHE A 732 7.27 -3.42 -22.91
C PHE A 732 6.20 -2.80 -23.83
N ALA A 733 5.25 -3.60 -24.31
CA ALA A 733 4.14 -3.16 -25.15
C ALA A 733 3.30 -2.11 -24.43
N LYS A 734 2.97 -2.33 -23.14
CA LYS A 734 2.26 -1.34 -22.30
C LYS A 734 3.06 -0.06 -22.09
N HIS A 735 4.37 -0.17 -21.91
CA HIS A 735 5.24 1.01 -21.81
C HIS A 735 5.27 1.81 -23.12
N LEU A 736 5.41 1.14 -24.26
CA LEU A 736 5.38 1.80 -25.56
C LEU A 736 4.01 2.40 -25.87
N GLU A 737 2.93 1.72 -25.49
CA GLU A 737 1.55 2.22 -25.57
C GLU A 737 1.43 3.52 -24.77
N LEU A 738 1.91 3.56 -23.53
CA LEU A 738 1.85 4.77 -22.69
C LEU A 738 2.59 5.94 -23.36
N LYS A 739 3.81 5.72 -23.82
CA LYS A 739 4.58 6.74 -24.56
C LYS A 739 3.84 7.26 -25.79
N LEU A 740 3.26 6.36 -26.57
CA LEU A 740 2.50 6.73 -27.77
C LEU A 740 1.21 7.50 -27.41
N GLN A 741 0.50 7.11 -26.35
CA GLN A 741 -0.68 7.83 -25.89
C GLN A 741 -0.36 9.26 -25.43
N LEU A 742 0.83 9.50 -24.87
CA LEU A 742 1.31 10.83 -24.50
C LEU A 742 1.71 11.67 -25.72
N ASP A 743 2.37 11.09 -26.73
CA ASP A 743 2.63 11.80 -27.99
C ASP A 743 1.33 12.12 -28.73
N ILE A 744 0.38 11.17 -28.78
CA ILE A 744 -0.97 11.39 -29.32
C ILE A 744 -1.63 12.59 -28.63
N GLN A 745 -1.56 12.68 -27.30
CA GLN A 745 -2.04 13.86 -26.57
C GLN A 745 -1.34 15.16 -27.00
N GLN A 746 -0.01 15.14 -27.14
CA GLN A 746 0.75 16.32 -27.61
C GLN A 746 0.30 16.76 -29.01
N LYS A 747 0.00 15.83 -29.92
CA LYS A 747 -0.45 16.14 -31.29
C LYS A 747 -1.93 16.52 -31.37
N LEU A 748 -2.81 15.86 -30.63
CA LEU A 748 -4.26 16.07 -30.70
C LEU A 748 -4.68 17.43 -30.16
N ARG A 749 -4.08 17.90 -29.05
CA ARG A 749 -4.46 19.18 -28.42
C ARG A 749 -4.41 20.38 -29.39
N PRO A 750 -3.31 20.67 -30.10
CA PRO A 750 -3.27 21.77 -31.05
C PRO A 750 -4.22 21.57 -32.24
N ILE A 751 -4.41 20.33 -32.71
CA ILE A 751 -5.38 20.02 -33.77
C ILE A 751 -6.80 20.39 -33.32
N ILE A 752 -7.20 19.98 -32.11
CA ILE A 752 -8.53 20.24 -31.57
C ILE A 752 -8.75 21.75 -31.40
N LEU A 753 -7.78 22.47 -30.83
CA LEU A 753 -7.88 23.92 -30.65
C LEU A 753 -8.12 24.67 -31.96
N ASN A 754 -7.53 24.20 -33.07
CA ASN A 754 -7.74 24.75 -34.40
C ASN A 754 -9.09 24.37 -35.03
N LEU A 755 -9.70 23.27 -34.60
CA LEU A 755 -10.98 22.76 -35.13
C LEU A 755 -12.21 23.32 -34.38
N ILE A 756 -12.03 23.91 -33.20
CA ILE A 756 -13.11 24.58 -32.47
C ILE A 756 -13.38 25.94 -33.10
N THR A 757 -14.55 26.08 -33.73
CA THR A 757 -14.94 27.28 -34.49
C THR A 757 -15.91 28.19 -33.73
N VAL A 758 -16.50 27.72 -32.64
CA VAL A 758 -17.42 28.50 -31.80
C VAL A 758 -16.62 29.29 -30.76
N LYS A 759 -16.59 30.62 -30.90
CA LYS A 759 -15.77 31.52 -30.05
C LYS A 759 -15.99 31.32 -28.55
N GLU A 760 -17.24 31.14 -28.13
CA GLU A 760 -17.61 30.91 -26.72
C GLU A 760 -17.02 29.61 -26.16
N LEU A 761 -16.86 28.60 -27.02
CA LEU A 761 -16.30 27.29 -26.66
C LEU A 761 -14.77 27.27 -26.72
N GLN A 762 -14.17 28.21 -27.45
CA GLN A 762 -12.71 28.34 -27.57
C GLN A 762 -12.09 28.91 -26.29
N ALA A 763 -12.80 29.80 -25.59
CA ALA A 763 -12.37 30.36 -24.32
C ALA A 763 -12.25 29.25 -23.25
N GLY A 764 -11.06 29.09 -22.66
CA GLY A 764 -10.80 28.10 -21.60
C GLY A 764 -10.65 26.64 -22.08
N MET A 765 -10.72 26.37 -23.39
CA MET A 765 -10.60 25.00 -23.91
C MET A 765 -9.23 24.36 -23.61
N GLN A 766 -8.15 25.14 -23.65
CA GLN A 766 -6.80 24.65 -23.34
C GLN A 766 -6.71 24.14 -21.89
N ASP A 767 -7.26 24.89 -20.95
CA ASP A 767 -7.29 24.50 -19.53
C ASP A 767 -8.20 23.30 -19.32
N LYS A 768 -9.36 23.26 -20.00
CA LYS A 768 -10.30 22.13 -19.93
C LYS A 768 -9.68 20.83 -20.45
N LEU A 769 -8.99 20.87 -21.59
CA LEU A 769 -8.25 19.71 -22.13
C LEU A 769 -7.16 19.26 -21.16
N SER A 770 -6.49 20.20 -20.50
CA SER A 770 -5.45 19.88 -19.51
C SER A 770 -6.05 19.22 -18.27
N GLN A 771 -7.13 19.77 -17.71
CA GLN A 771 -7.81 19.21 -16.55
C GLN A 771 -8.43 17.84 -16.85
N ALA A 772 -9.05 17.66 -18.02
CA ALA A 772 -9.61 16.38 -18.44
C ALA A 772 -8.52 15.32 -18.64
N TYR A 773 -7.35 15.71 -19.14
CA TYR A 773 -6.20 14.81 -19.21
C TYR A 773 -5.74 14.37 -17.81
N GLU A 774 -5.54 15.29 -16.87
CA GLU A 774 -5.15 14.93 -15.50
C GLU A 774 -6.19 14.01 -14.84
N ALA A 775 -7.48 14.29 -15.06
CA ALA A 775 -8.57 13.43 -14.61
C ALA A 775 -8.53 12.04 -15.26
N ALA A 776 -8.30 11.95 -16.58
CA ALA A 776 -8.19 10.69 -17.29
C ALA A 776 -6.95 9.89 -16.85
N VAL A 777 -5.82 10.53 -16.56
CA VAL A 777 -4.63 9.87 -15.99
C VAL A 777 -4.97 9.30 -14.61
N LYS A 778 -5.60 10.10 -13.73
CA LYS A 778 -6.01 9.68 -12.39
C LYS A 778 -7.01 8.51 -12.40
N LEU A 779 -7.93 8.49 -13.36
CA LEU A 779 -8.91 7.43 -13.57
C LEU A 779 -8.35 6.23 -14.37
N ASP A 780 -7.11 6.32 -14.86
CA ASP A 780 -6.47 5.33 -15.73
C ASP A 780 -7.28 5.06 -17.02
N ARG A 781 -7.76 6.15 -17.63
CA ARG A 781 -8.65 6.25 -18.81
C ARG A 781 -8.08 7.09 -19.95
N LEU A 782 -6.75 7.25 -20.01
CA LEU A 782 -6.10 8.07 -21.04
C LEU A 782 -6.39 7.59 -22.47
N ASN A 783 -6.41 6.28 -22.70
CA ASN A 783 -6.78 5.69 -23.99
C ASN A 783 -8.21 6.06 -24.42
N ASP A 784 -9.16 6.03 -23.49
CA ASP A 784 -10.59 6.29 -23.69
C ASP A 784 -10.79 7.77 -24.02
N LEU A 785 -10.12 8.67 -23.28
CA LEU A 785 -10.05 10.09 -23.60
C LEU A 785 -9.48 10.30 -25.02
N ASN A 786 -8.33 9.71 -25.32
CA ASN A 786 -7.69 9.83 -26.64
C ASN A 786 -8.59 9.32 -27.77
N HIS A 787 -9.34 8.23 -27.58
CA HIS A 787 -10.29 7.73 -28.58
C HIS A 787 -11.44 8.71 -28.84
N VAL A 788 -12.00 9.34 -27.81
CA VAL A 788 -13.04 10.37 -27.99
C VAL A 788 -12.48 11.60 -28.69
N LEU A 789 -11.27 12.05 -28.32
CA LEU A 789 -10.59 13.17 -28.98
C LEU A 789 -10.30 12.88 -30.47
N MET A 790 -9.79 11.69 -30.78
CA MET A 790 -9.59 11.21 -32.15
C MET A 790 -10.90 11.17 -32.94
N ARG A 791 -11.98 10.68 -32.32
CA ARG A 791 -13.31 10.64 -32.94
C ARG A 791 -13.83 12.03 -33.29
N PHE A 792 -13.65 12.99 -32.39
CA PHE A 792 -14.00 14.38 -32.63
C PHE A 792 -13.25 14.98 -33.83
N VAL A 793 -11.93 14.76 -33.92
CA VAL A 793 -11.11 15.28 -35.03
C VAL A 793 -11.59 14.76 -36.40
N LYS A 794 -12.10 13.53 -36.47
CA LYS A 794 -12.68 12.98 -37.71
C LYS A 794 -13.99 13.68 -38.12
N ASN A 795 -14.74 14.27 -37.20
CA ASN A 795 -15.95 15.02 -37.52
C ASN A 795 -16.24 16.19 -36.54
N PRO A 796 -15.58 17.36 -36.71
CA PRO A 796 -15.60 18.46 -35.74
C PRO A 796 -16.81 19.42 -35.91
N VAL A 797 -17.97 18.92 -36.35
CA VAL A 797 -19.19 19.73 -36.51
C VAL A 797 -19.68 20.30 -35.18
N ASN A 798 -20.41 21.43 -35.20
CA ASN A 798 -20.84 22.15 -33.98
C ASN A 798 -21.55 21.26 -32.93
N THR A 799 -22.35 20.27 -33.35
CA THR A 799 -23.00 19.32 -32.42
C THR A 799 -21.97 18.47 -31.67
N ASN A 800 -20.91 18.04 -32.35
CA ASN A 800 -19.83 17.27 -31.76
C ASN A 800 -18.88 18.14 -30.93
N GLN A 801 -18.76 19.45 -31.23
CA GLN A 801 -18.04 20.40 -30.38
C GLN A 801 -18.72 20.53 -29.00
N LYS A 802 -20.06 20.61 -28.96
CA LYS A 802 -20.81 20.64 -27.69
C LYS A 802 -20.70 19.32 -26.93
N ALA A 803 -20.88 18.19 -27.61
CA ALA A 803 -20.76 16.86 -27.01
C ALA A 803 -19.34 16.62 -26.45
N LEU A 804 -18.30 17.09 -27.14
CA LEU A 804 -16.93 17.03 -26.63
C LEU A 804 -16.78 17.80 -25.32
N ILE A 805 -17.33 19.01 -25.23
CA ILE A 805 -17.18 19.83 -24.02
C ILE A 805 -17.90 19.22 -22.83
N GLU A 806 -19.12 18.73 -23.03
CA GLU A 806 -19.87 17.99 -22.00
C GLU A 806 -19.08 16.77 -21.53
N TYR A 807 -18.49 16.00 -22.46
CA TYR A 807 -17.64 14.88 -22.13
C TYR A 807 -16.40 15.27 -21.31
N LEU A 808 -15.70 16.36 -21.68
CA LEU A 808 -14.54 16.84 -20.93
C LEU A 808 -14.95 17.31 -19.53
N ASP A 809 -16.09 17.98 -19.38
CA ASP A 809 -16.61 18.41 -18.08
C ASP A 809 -16.98 17.22 -17.18
N ASN A 810 -17.60 16.19 -17.75
CA ASN A 810 -17.87 14.96 -17.01
C ASN A 810 -16.57 14.26 -16.61
N CYS A 811 -15.57 14.20 -17.50
CA CYS A 811 -14.27 13.62 -17.18
C CYS A 811 -13.60 14.32 -15.99
N ILE A 812 -13.59 15.65 -15.99
CA ILE A 812 -13.08 16.46 -14.88
C ILE A 812 -13.86 16.17 -13.58
N LYS A 813 -15.19 16.10 -13.66
CA LYS A 813 -16.06 15.81 -12.51
C LYS A 813 -15.80 14.42 -11.94
N HIS A 814 -15.70 13.39 -12.77
CA HIS A 814 -15.35 12.03 -12.34
C HIS A 814 -13.97 11.98 -11.68
N GLY A 815 -12.98 12.68 -12.25
CA GLY A 815 -11.64 12.79 -11.68
C GLY A 815 -11.63 13.48 -10.31
N ALA A 816 -12.47 14.51 -10.12
CA ALA A 816 -12.64 15.18 -8.83
C ALA A 816 -13.31 14.28 -7.78
N SER A 817 -14.29 13.47 -8.18
CA SER A 817 -15.00 12.51 -7.31
C SER A 817 -14.16 11.31 -6.88
N ALA A 818 -13.11 10.97 -7.64
CA ALA A 818 -12.18 9.87 -7.32
C ALA A 818 -11.24 10.25 -6.16
N THR A 819 -11.76 10.33 -4.93
CA THR A 819 -11.00 10.79 -3.77
C THR A 819 -10.14 9.72 -3.11
N ASP A 820 -10.42 8.44 -3.36
CA ASP A 820 -9.77 7.25 -2.80
C ASP A 820 -9.88 6.07 -3.80
N TYR A 821 -9.24 4.95 -3.49
CA TYR A 821 -9.17 3.80 -4.39
C TYR A 821 -10.54 3.21 -4.78
N ASN A 822 -11.50 3.19 -3.84
CA ASN A 822 -12.81 2.61 -4.10
C ASN A 822 -13.68 3.53 -4.94
N THR A 823 -13.67 4.84 -4.65
CA THR A 823 -14.36 5.83 -5.47
C THR A 823 -13.73 5.90 -6.86
N ALA A 824 -12.40 5.89 -6.99
CA ALA A 824 -11.70 5.88 -8.27
C ALA A 824 -12.11 4.71 -9.18
N LYS A 825 -12.29 3.50 -8.64
CA LYS A 825 -12.82 2.36 -9.42
C LYS A 825 -14.22 2.60 -9.97
N VAL A 826 -15.11 3.13 -9.14
CA VAL A 826 -16.50 3.41 -9.53
C VAL A 826 -16.53 4.48 -10.61
N GLU A 827 -15.83 5.60 -10.38
CA GLU A 827 -15.76 6.73 -11.30
C GLU A 827 -15.04 6.36 -12.61
N SER A 828 -13.98 5.53 -12.56
CA SER A 828 -13.30 5.04 -13.76
C SER A 828 -14.22 4.17 -14.63
N LEU A 829 -15.05 3.32 -14.02
CA LEU A 829 -16.03 2.52 -14.75
C LEU A 829 -17.17 3.37 -15.34
N ALA A 830 -17.61 4.41 -14.62
CA ALA A 830 -18.57 5.38 -15.14
C ALA A 830 -17.99 6.10 -16.37
N MET A 831 -16.76 6.58 -16.25
CA MET A 831 -16.04 7.26 -17.34
C MET A 831 -15.86 6.38 -18.58
N LEU A 832 -15.61 5.09 -18.42
CA LEU A 832 -15.57 4.13 -19.54
C LEU A 832 -16.91 4.10 -20.29
N LYS A 833 -18.02 4.00 -19.56
CA LYS A 833 -19.37 3.94 -20.16
C LYS A 833 -19.69 5.23 -20.91
N GLU A 834 -19.38 6.38 -20.31
CA GLU A 834 -19.59 7.68 -20.95
C GLU A 834 -18.71 7.86 -22.18
N SER A 835 -17.45 7.42 -22.14
CA SER A 835 -16.55 7.45 -23.29
C SER A 835 -17.10 6.66 -24.48
N HIS A 836 -17.61 5.45 -24.24
CA HIS A 836 -18.26 4.66 -25.29
C HIS A 836 -19.52 5.31 -25.82
N GLN A 837 -20.39 5.83 -24.93
CA GLN A 837 -21.62 6.51 -25.35
C GLN A 837 -21.33 7.71 -26.24
N VAL A 838 -20.38 8.57 -25.84
CA VAL A 838 -20.02 9.76 -26.61
C VAL A 838 -19.35 9.37 -27.94
N TYR A 839 -18.49 8.36 -27.93
CA TYR A 839 -17.86 7.83 -29.14
C TYR A 839 -18.90 7.37 -30.18
N ASP A 840 -19.92 6.64 -29.73
CA ASP A 840 -21.01 6.14 -30.58
C ASP A 840 -21.95 7.26 -31.05
N LEU A 841 -22.20 8.26 -30.20
CA LEU A 841 -23.12 9.37 -30.46
C LEU A 841 -22.54 10.47 -31.37
N MET A 842 -21.21 10.57 -31.51
CA MET A 842 -20.60 11.46 -32.49
C MET A 842 -20.74 10.85 -33.90
N PRO A 843 -21.69 11.32 -34.74
CA PRO A 843 -21.94 10.72 -36.06
C PRO A 843 -20.68 10.79 -36.92
N THR A 844 -20.45 9.80 -37.78
CA THR A 844 -19.53 9.97 -38.92
C THR A 844 -20.26 10.77 -40.00
N ARG A 845 -19.59 11.70 -40.69
CA ARG A 845 -20.17 12.26 -41.92
C ARG A 845 -20.48 11.10 -42.87
N HIS A 846 -21.70 11.04 -43.41
CA HIS A 846 -21.99 10.18 -44.56
C HIS A 846 -21.00 10.55 -45.69
N HIS A 847 -20.00 9.72 -45.89
CA HIS A 847 -19.34 9.61 -47.19
C HIS A 847 -20.22 8.74 -48.08
N ASN A 848 -20.37 9.12 -49.36
CA ASN A 848 -20.77 8.19 -50.41
C ASN A 848 -19.95 6.91 -50.25
N PRO A 849 -20.56 5.72 -50.41
CA PRO A 849 -19.95 4.46 -50.01
C PRO A 849 -18.64 4.26 -50.79
N MET A 850 -17.50 4.49 -50.14
CA MET A 850 -16.31 3.70 -50.46
C MET A 850 -16.61 2.28 -49.96
N LEU A 851 -16.32 1.32 -50.84
CA LEU A 851 -16.41 -0.13 -50.68
C LEU A 851 -16.57 -0.61 -49.22
N ARG A 852 -17.60 -1.42 -48.99
CA ARG A 852 -17.82 -2.19 -47.76
C ARG A 852 -16.50 -2.78 -47.26
N LEU A 853 -15.89 -2.16 -46.25
CA LEU A 853 -15.09 -2.87 -45.27
C LEU A 853 -16.10 -3.44 -44.26
N GLY A 854 -16.01 -4.75 -44.05
CA GLY A 854 -16.96 -5.53 -43.25
C GLY A 854 -17.05 -5.10 -41.78
N PRO A 855 -17.95 -5.71 -41.00
CA PRO A 855 -18.06 -5.44 -39.57
C PRO A 855 -16.70 -5.66 -38.86
N PRO A 856 -16.45 -4.98 -37.72
CA PRO A 856 -15.22 -5.19 -36.96
C PRO A 856 -15.09 -6.67 -36.65
N VAL A 857 -13.98 -7.26 -37.09
CA VAL A 857 -13.66 -8.67 -36.86
C VAL A 857 -13.23 -8.80 -35.40
N LEU A 858 -14.21 -8.86 -34.50
CA LEU A 858 -14.05 -9.55 -33.22
C LEU A 858 -14.02 -11.04 -33.56
N GLN A 859 -12.86 -11.66 -33.36
CA GLN A 859 -12.50 -13.05 -33.68
C GLN A 859 -12.13 -13.33 -35.15
N GLN A 860 -10.86 -13.13 -35.51
CA GLN A 860 -10.18 -14.04 -36.44
C GLN A 860 -8.75 -14.31 -35.95
N ASN A 861 -8.40 -15.58 -35.94
CA ASN A 861 -7.04 -16.08 -35.72
C ASN A 861 -6.13 -15.52 -36.82
N TRP A 862 -5.15 -14.72 -36.45
CA TRP A 862 -4.05 -14.31 -37.34
C TRP A 862 -2.80 -15.11 -36.99
N GLU A 863 -2.88 -16.42 -37.18
CA GLU A 863 -1.70 -17.20 -37.51
C GLU A 863 -1.57 -17.12 -39.04
N GLU A 864 -0.45 -16.56 -39.51
CA GLU A 864 0.02 -16.57 -40.90
C GLU A 864 -0.72 -15.73 -41.96
N VAL A 865 -0.52 -14.40 -42.00
CA VAL A 865 -0.36 -13.67 -43.28
C VAL A 865 0.58 -12.47 -43.07
N GLY A 866 1.70 -12.43 -43.80
CA GLY A 866 2.66 -11.32 -43.84
C GLY A 866 2.12 -10.14 -44.63
N VAL A 867 1.30 -9.31 -43.99
CA VAL A 867 0.73 -8.08 -44.59
C VAL A 867 1.82 -7.06 -44.97
N LEU A 868 2.96 -7.06 -44.27
CA LEU A 868 4.10 -6.18 -44.54
C LEU A 868 4.85 -6.51 -45.84
N GLU A 869 4.92 -7.79 -46.25
CA GLU A 869 5.62 -8.17 -47.49
C GLU A 869 4.81 -7.81 -48.73
N HIS A 870 3.49 -7.73 -48.62
CA HIS A 870 2.59 -7.42 -49.73
C HIS A 870 2.49 -5.91 -50.00
N GLU A 871 2.64 -5.07 -48.96
CA GLU A 871 2.69 -3.61 -49.09
C GLU A 871 4.07 -3.11 -49.54
N ASP A 872 5.16 -3.75 -49.10
CA ASP A 872 6.51 -3.45 -49.59
C ASP A 872 6.66 -3.78 -51.09
N GLN A 873 6.03 -4.86 -51.58
CA GLN A 873 6.01 -5.16 -53.03
C GLN A 873 5.22 -4.14 -53.85
N GLN A 874 4.11 -3.61 -53.34
CA GLN A 874 3.33 -2.57 -54.03
C GLN A 874 4.04 -1.22 -54.05
N LEU A 875 4.80 -0.88 -53.01
CA LEU A 875 5.62 0.32 -52.97
C LEU A 875 6.85 0.23 -53.89
N GLU A 876 7.41 -0.97 -54.05
CA GLU A 876 8.52 -1.22 -54.99
C GLU A 876 8.06 -1.14 -56.47
N GLU A 877 6.85 -1.60 -56.79
CA GLU A 877 6.23 -1.43 -58.12
C GLU A 877 5.91 0.05 -58.41
N GLN A 878 5.38 0.80 -57.44
CA GLN A 878 5.13 2.23 -57.60
C GLN A 878 6.43 3.05 -57.74
N ARG A 879 7.53 2.61 -57.11
CA ARG A 879 8.86 3.21 -57.31
C ARG A 879 9.40 2.95 -58.72
N LYS A 880 9.25 1.73 -59.25
CA LYS A 880 9.68 1.39 -60.62
C LYS A 880 8.92 2.18 -61.68
N ASP A 881 7.62 2.41 -61.48
CA ASP A 881 6.82 3.24 -62.38
C ASP A 881 7.21 4.74 -62.30
N LEU A 882 7.60 5.22 -61.12
CA LEU A 882 8.10 6.60 -60.96
C LEU A 882 9.48 6.77 -61.61
N GLU A 883 10.39 5.81 -61.45
CA GLU A 883 11.73 5.83 -62.04
C GLU A 883 11.69 5.71 -63.57
N ALA A 884 10.74 4.94 -64.13
CA ALA A 884 10.47 4.91 -65.56
C ALA A 884 9.99 6.27 -66.10
N SER A 885 9.15 6.99 -65.34
CA SER A 885 8.65 8.31 -65.74
C SER A 885 9.72 9.42 -65.69
N VAL A 886 10.71 9.29 -64.79
CA VAL A 886 11.81 10.25 -64.61
C VAL A 886 12.94 10.02 -65.62
N SER A 887 13.13 8.78 -66.09
CA SER A 887 14.13 8.43 -67.11
C SER A 887 13.78 9.00 -68.50
N ASP A 888 12.48 9.11 -68.82
CA ASP A 888 12.00 9.76 -70.06
C ASP A 888 12.13 11.29 -70.04
N THR A 889 12.30 11.90 -68.85
CA THR A 889 12.48 13.36 -68.72
C THR A 889 13.96 13.79 -68.72
N LEU A 890 14.89 12.87 -68.43
CA LEU A 890 16.33 13.16 -68.32
C LEU A 890 17.12 12.93 -69.62
N THR A 891 16.52 12.35 -70.66
CA THR A 891 17.16 12.18 -71.99
C THR A 891 17.25 13.47 -72.83
N GLN A 892 16.82 14.63 -72.31
CA GLN A 892 16.99 15.93 -73.00
C GLN A 892 18.02 16.89 -72.39
N SER A 893 18.75 16.52 -71.33
CA SER A 893 19.84 17.39 -70.86
C SER A 893 20.93 16.62 -70.13
N GLN A 894 22.02 16.28 -70.84
CA GLN A 894 23.35 16.21 -70.23
C GLN A 894 24.44 16.17 -71.31
N GLY A 895 25.07 17.32 -71.52
CA GLY A 895 26.43 17.40 -72.04
C GLY A 895 27.40 17.52 -70.86
N SER A 896 28.43 16.68 -70.89
CA SER A 896 29.79 16.89 -70.36
C SER A 896 30.01 17.20 -68.86
N VAL A 897 30.79 16.36 -68.17
CA VAL A 897 32.23 16.58 -67.87
C VAL A 897 32.73 15.50 -66.89
N GLU A 898 33.91 14.96 -67.20
CA GLU A 898 34.67 13.91 -66.50
C GLU A 898 35.46 14.39 -65.27
N SER A 899 35.55 13.48 -64.29
CA SER A 899 36.61 13.10 -63.32
C SER A 899 37.84 13.98 -63.05
N LEU A 900 38.31 13.98 -61.78
CA LEU A 900 39.67 13.54 -61.32
C LEU A 900 39.87 13.74 -59.76
N PRO A 901 40.93 13.22 -59.09
CA PRO A 901 40.77 12.20 -58.05
C PRO A 901 41.39 12.50 -56.66
N THR A 902 41.23 11.49 -55.80
CA THR A 902 41.70 11.22 -54.43
C THR A 902 43.20 11.36 -54.18
N ASN A 903 43.57 11.84 -52.98
CA ASN A 903 44.90 11.64 -52.38
C ASN A 903 44.79 11.12 -50.94
N VAL A 904 45.55 10.06 -50.68
CA VAL A 904 45.71 9.34 -49.41
C VAL A 904 47.02 9.80 -48.76
N VAL A 905 47.02 10.09 -47.46
CA VAL A 905 48.24 10.27 -46.66
C VAL A 905 48.21 9.33 -45.46
N LYS A 906 49.27 8.52 -45.34
CA LYS A 906 49.60 7.65 -44.20
C LYS A 906 50.10 8.47 -43.02
N ILE A 907 49.73 8.08 -41.80
CA ILE A 907 50.34 8.57 -40.54
C ILE A 907 50.83 7.36 -39.74
N GLU A 908 52.08 7.43 -39.30
CA GLU A 908 52.77 6.48 -38.42
C GLU A 908 52.37 6.65 -36.93
N PRO A 909 52.51 5.59 -36.10
CA PRO A 909 51.95 5.54 -34.76
C PRO A 909 52.91 6.13 -33.72
N ASN A 910 52.42 7.02 -32.85
CA ASN A 910 53.17 7.47 -31.68
C ASN A 910 52.38 7.25 -30.38
N LYS A 911 52.98 6.40 -29.54
CA LYS A 911 53.12 6.46 -28.07
C LYS A 911 51.91 6.86 -27.21
N THR A 912 51.50 5.89 -26.40
CA THR A 912 50.62 5.99 -25.23
C THR A 912 51.12 7.02 -24.19
N PRO A 913 50.25 7.91 -23.67
CA PRO A 913 50.44 8.61 -22.40
C PRO A 913 49.75 7.86 -21.23
N PRO A 914 50.05 8.21 -19.96
CA PRO A 914 49.60 7.49 -18.77
C PRO A 914 48.11 7.75 -18.44
N ASP A 915 47.56 7.02 -17.48
CA ASP A 915 46.19 7.09 -16.99
C ASP A 915 45.72 8.53 -16.66
N ASP A 916 45.14 9.22 -17.63
CA ASP A 916 44.59 10.57 -17.49
C ASP A 916 43.08 10.53 -17.16
N GLU A 917 42.65 11.38 -16.21
CA GLU A 917 41.23 11.64 -15.94
C GLU A 917 40.52 12.10 -17.22
N LEU A 918 39.50 11.35 -17.66
CA LEU A 918 38.73 11.69 -18.85
C LEU A 918 37.50 12.53 -18.46
N THR A 919 37.49 13.80 -18.86
CA THR A 919 36.26 14.59 -18.95
C THR A 919 35.31 14.00 -19.98
N PHE A 920 34.00 14.01 -19.72
CA PHE A 920 33.00 13.66 -20.73
C PHE A 920 32.94 14.75 -21.81
N LYS A 921 33.83 14.72 -22.80
CA LYS A 921 33.69 15.57 -23.99
C LYS A 921 32.51 15.07 -24.83
N ILE A 922 31.60 16.00 -25.14
CA ILE A 922 30.38 15.84 -25.97
C ILE A 922 30.75 15.35 -27.37
#